data_AF-A0A8H3YLC5-F1
#
_entry.id   AF-A0A8H3YLC5-F1
#
_cell.length_a   1.000
_cell.length_b   1.000
_cell.length_c   1.000
_cell.angle_alpha   90.00
_cell.angle_beta   90.00
_cell.angle_gamma   90.00
#
_symmetry.space_group_name_H-M   'P 1'
#
loop_
_entity.id
_entity.type
_entity.pdbx_description
1 polymer ?
#
loop_
_entity_poly.entity_id
_entity_poly.type
_entity_poly.pdbx_seq_one_letter_code
_entity_poly.pdbx_strand_id
1 'polypeptide(L)'
;MRVRSSMQWPLALAATLTHAGPLARDKVQILTTTGSRNEIFSLGNITFLANTEHPKISLTLSNSSLKPQAGLVPSTVIHTKEGDISRQVLQSIFANYKNIDDVYSDDFQEAIFLFSSAKTARFDQSAVSFLASLNLSHVVLSSSIARENQRLAGSVSFITAPTTASLPPGPYVATITSAGFSLSSVYRLYADTYRDFLFGSYDSGDGQGTHKALGTFLPKSWDPMIPVPSRVYSLYDTRALAGERVAIKDLFDIKGLQTSGGSQAWATITPIANETAPSIQKIVDLGGVLVGKYKLAQFASGANPWDWQDEQYPFNPRGDGWLTCSASSSGGGCSIAAYDWLDFAIGTDTGSSMRRPAAVTGTYGQRPSQGMINLDRVIPLGGATDTAGVFSRNPHKWIKFSRAWYDPKLHQDSSVTGLSTLNVPDSKAFPRTIIYPKDYLALNNSAAEVILQEFIQNLIKVFNMTLKKLNFTETLLNANDSGALAFDQANEATSIINTYTQWTAIGKPLVKTWRSLFSNRFPPIDFARRGDFRELEKNDFGYRASDYATALVKRRKAVDWYESKFQYSTPKSCSESVMLYDIGTGGKPSYREKMLNDYPAASYLAVLPKGTLMTGANICPIFGCDFMLYNMIEKLADAGILKTVKTGSTAF
;
A
#
# COMPACT_ATOMS: atom_id res chain seq x y z
N MET A 1 -60.28 9.07 -2.89
CA MET A 1 -60.63 10.42 -3.38
C MET A 1 -59.45 11.35 -3.13
N ARG A 2 -59.03 12.09 -4.16
CA ARG A 2 -57.97 13.12 -4.13
C ARG A 2 -58.37 14.32 -3.26
N VAL A 3 -57.38 15.08 -2.75
CA VAL A 3 -57.16 16.56 -2.83
C VAL A 3 -55.94 16.91 -1.93
N ARG A 4 -54.75 17.19 -2.52
CA ARG A 4 -54.01 18.50 -2.62
C ARG A 4 -53.61 19.14 -1.27
N SER A 5 -52.33 19.20 -0.88
CA SER A 5 -51.18 20.05 -1.29
C SER A 5 -51.12 21.45 -0.65
N SER A 6 -50.09 21.70 0.18
CA SER A 6 -49.49 23.02 0.43
C SER A 6 -48.09 22.83 1.05
N MET A 7 -47.04 23.12 0.27
CA MET A 7 -46.13 24.28 0.38
C MET A 7 -44.94 24.11 1.35
N GLN A 8 -43.79 23.78 0.76
CA GLN A 8 -42.45 23.87 1.34
C GLN A 8 -41.98 25.33 1.39
N TRP A 9 -41.34 25.70 2.50
CA TRP A 9 -40.52 26.91 2.64
C TRP A 9 -39.04 26.52 2.54
N PRO A 10 -38.18 27.25 1.79
CA PRO A 10 -36.74 27.11 1.94
C PRO A 10 -36.24 28.09 3.01
N LEU A 11 -35.56 27.56 4.03
CA LEU A 11 -34.75 28.34 4.97
C LEU A 11 -33.50 28.83 4.24
N ALA A 12 -33.49 30.11 3.88
CA ALA A 12 -32.28 30.82 3.49
C ALA A 12 -31.44 31.07 4.75
N LEU A 13 -30.32 30.35 4.91
CA LEU A 13 -29.28 30.74 5.86
C LEU A 13 -28.56 31.98 5.29
N ALA A 14 -28.93 33.15 5.80
CA ALA A 14 -28.14 34.36 5.64
C ALA A 14 -26.85 34.21 6.46
N ALA A 15 -25.73 33.98 5.78
CA ALA A 15 -24.41 34.04 6.40
C ALA A 15 -24.10 35.51 6.73
N THR A 16 -24.09 35.84 8.02
CA THR A 16 -23.64 37.14 8.52
C THR A 16 -22.14 37.28 8.30
N LEU A 17 -21.75 38.26 7.49
CA LEU A 17 -20.37 38.68 7.23
C LEU A 17 -19.78 39.33 8.48
N THR A 18 -19.17 38.53 9.35
CA THR A 18 -18.19 39.05 10.32
C THR A 18 -16.89 39.33 9.56
N HIS A 19 -16.35 40.54 9.72
CA HIS A 19 -15.00 40.88 9.28
C HIS A 19 -14.02 40.06 10.13
N ALA A 20 -13.66 38.88 9.65
CA ALA A 20 -12.63 38.06 10.27
C ALA A 20 -11.33 38.89 10.35
N GLY A 21 -10.73 38.92 11.54
CA GLY A 21 -9.38 39.48 11.72
C GLY A 21 -8.36 38.76 10.83
N PRO A 22 -7.14 39.31 10.68
CA PRO A 22 -6.11 38.68 9.87
C PRO A 22 -5.87 37.24 10.32
N LEU A 23 -5.78 36.32 9.37
CA LEU A 23 -5.53 34.90 9.61
C LEU A 23 -4.22 34.75 10.42
N ALA A 24 -4.33 34.28 11.66
CA ALA A 24 -3.16 33.95 12.47
C ALA A 24 -2.57 32.63 11.98
N ARG A 25 -1.33 32.66 11.48
CA ARG A 25 -0.58 31.48 11.06
C ARG A 25 0.46 31.11 12.10
N ASP A 26 0.73 29.83 12.20
CA ASP A 26 1.89 29.37 12.94
C ASP A 26 3.18 29.73 12.20
N LYS A 27 4.21 30.13 12.95
CA LYS A 27 5.51 30.45 12.38
C LYS A 27 6.29 29.16 12.10
N VAL A 28 7.07 29.17 11.01
CA VAL A 28 8.04 28.11 10.73
C VAL A 28 9.05 28.03 11.86
N GLN A 29 9.20 26.84 12.43
CA GLN A 29 10.29 26.51 13.35
C GLN A 29 11.12 25.38 12.74
N ILE A 30 12.37 25.67 12.38
CA ILE A 30 13.31 24.64 11.91
C ILE A 30 13.69 23.76 13.10
N LEU A 31 13.45 22.45 12.98
CA LEU A 31 13.75 21.47 14.01
C LEU A 31 15.11 20.82 13.77
N THR A 32 15.38 20.44 12.51
CA THR A 32 16.68 19.90 12.11
C THR A 32 16.88 20.03 10.60
N THR A 33 18.13 20.07 10.18
CA THR A 33 18.53 19.98 8.77
C THR A 33 19.16 18.62 8.54
N THR A 34 18.63 17.84 7.60
CA THR A 34 19.21 16.54 7.25
C THR A 34 20.60 16.74 6.64
N GLY A 35 21.44 15.70 6.66
CA GLY A 35 22.76 15.74 6.02
C GLY A 35 22.73 16.07 4.52
N SER A 36 21.57 15.99 3.87
CA SER A 36 21.35 16.34 2.47
C SER A 36 20.80 17.76 2.26
N ARG A 37 20.79 18.61 3.30
CA ARG A 37 20.21 19.97 3.31
C ARG A 37 18.68 20.02 3.12
N ASN A 38 17.98 18.91 3.35
CA ASN A 38 16.52 18.95 3.49
C ASN A 38 16.16 19.45 4.88
N GLU A 39 15.09 20.22 4.98
CA GLU A 39 14.70 20.86 6.24
C GLU A 39 13.50 20.14 6.85
N ILE A 40 13.64 19.74 8.13
CA ILE A 40 12.52 19.30 8.95
C ILE A 40 12.10 20.49 9.80
N PHE A 41 10.84 20.87 9.68
CA PHE A 41 10.29 22.06 10.33
C PHE A 41 8.90 21.77 10.89
N SER A 42 8.42 22.62 11.80
CA SER A 42 7.04 22.58 12.27
C SER A 42 6.25 23.83 11.88
N LEU A 43 4.95 23.61 11.66
CA LEU A 43 3.90 24.63 11.67
C LEU A 43 2.93 24.20 12.76
N GLY A 44 2.94 24.95 13.87
CA GLY A 44 2.21 24.59 15.08
C GLY A 44 2.68 23.24 15.62
N ASN A 45 1.74 22.31 15.78
CA ASN A 45 2.01 20.95 16.28
C ASN A 45 2.27 19.91 15.18
N ILE A 46 2.33 20.31 13.91
CA ILE A 46 2.55 19.40 12.79
C ILE A 46 3.99 19.54 12.30
N THR A 47 4.67 18.41 12.14
CA THR A 47 6.03 18.35 11.60
C THR A 47 6.01 18.01 10.11
N PHE A 48 6.87 18.67 9.36
CA PHE A 48 7.02 18.51 7.92
C PHE A 48 8.48 18.31 7.53
N LEU A 49 8.68 17.68 6.38
CA LEU A 49 9.94 17.64 5.64
C LEU A 49 9.76 18.47 4.36
N ALA A 50 10.72 19.34 4.07
CA ALA A 50 10.85 20.01 2.79
C ALA A 50 12.05 19.45 2.01
N ASN A 51 11.84 19.07 0.75
CA ASN A 51 12.92 18.66 -0.15
C ASN A 51 13.57 19.89 -0.80
N THR A 52 14.35 20.62 -0.02
CA THR A 52 15.06 21.85 -0.44
C THR A 52 16.32 21.57 -1.26
N GLU A 53 16.83 20.33 -1.23
CA GLU A 53 17.94 19.89 -2.07
C GLU A 53 17.56 19.85 -3.55
N HIS A 54 16.34 19.39 -3.86
CA HIS A 54 15.80 19.27 -5.21
C HIS A 54 14.43 19.97 -5.30
N PRO A 55 14.40 21.32 -5.32
CA PRO A 55 13.15 22.06 -5.46
C PRO A 55 12.45 21.72 -6.78
N LYS A 56 11.12 21.66 -6.77
CA LYS A 56 10.31 21.36 -7.96
C LYS A 56 10.48 22.41 -9.06
N ILE A 57 10.73 23.65 -8.66
CA ILE A 57 11.07 24.73 -9.59
C ILE A 57 12.04 25.70 -8.91
N SER A 58 12.96 26.25 -9.70
CA SER A 58 13.81 27.38 -9.32
C SER A 58 13.80 28.39 -10.45
N LEU A 59 13.38 29.62 -10.16
CA LEU A 59 13.27 30.69 -11.12
C LEU A 59 14.15 31.87 -10.73
N THR A 60 14.99 32.31 -11.67
CA THR A 60 15.72 33.57 -11.57
C THR A 60 14.96 34.63 -12.37
N LEU A 61 14.77 35.80 -11.75
CA LEU A 61 13.99 36.89 -12.33
C LEU A 61 14.94 38.03 -12.72
N SER A 62 14.89 38.43 -13.99
CA SER A 62 15.77 39.48 -14.55
C SER A 62 15.43 40.88 -14.06
N ASN A 63 14.19 41.14 -13.64
CA ASN A 63 13.73 42.39 -13.02
C ASN A 63 12.77 42.06 -11.86
N SER A 64 13.34 41.63 -10.73
CA SER A 64 12.57 41.21 -9.55
C SER A 64 12.26 42.39 -8.61
N SER A 65 10.99 42.53 -8.23
CA SER A 65 10.54 43.36 -7.10
C SER A 65 10.27 42.52 -5.84
N LEU A 66 10.81 41.30 -5.79
CA LEU A 66 10.63 40.40 -4.65
C LEU A 66 11.38 40.93 -3.44
N LYS A 67 10.72 40.94 -2.29
CA LYS A 67 11.37 41.25 -1.02
C LYS A 67 11.97 39.95 -0.47
N PRO A 68 13.29 39.84 -0.31
CA PRO A 68 13.89 38.63 0.23
C PRO A 68 13.29 38.30 1.60
N GLN A 69 13.10 37.01 1.88
CA GLN A 69 12.65 36.52 3.17
C GLN A 69 13.77 35.71 3.83
N ALA A 70 13.88 35.82 5.14
CA ALA A 70 14.78 34.99 5.91
C ALA A 70 14.11 33.63 6.17
N GLY A 71 14.71 32.55 5.66
CA GLY A 71 14.23 31.18 5.88
C GLY A 71 13.15 30.72 4.90
N LEU A 72 12.44 29.66 5.28
CA LEU A 72 11.36 29.07 4.49
C LEU A 72 10.06 29.87 4.62
N VAL A 73 9.38 30.06 3.49
CA VAL A 73 8.08 30.73 3.42
C VAL A 73 7.01 29.70 3.03
N PRO A 74 6.14 29.26 3.94
CA PRO A 74 5.02 28.38 3.61
C PRO A 74 4.16 29.02 2.50
N SER A 75 3.95 28.27 1.43
CA SER A 75 3.41 28.80 0.19
C SER A 75 2.31 27.92 -0.38
N THR A 76 1.29 28.52 -0.97
CA THR A 76 0.25 27.80 -1.72
C THR A 76 0.38 28.09 -3.20
N VAL A 77 0.49 27.03 -4.00
CA VAL A 77 0.40 27.11 -5.46
C VAL A 77 -1.04 26.83 -5.89
N ILE A 78 -1.60 27.76 -6.67
CA ILE A 78 -2.95 27.70 -7.21
C ILE A 78 -2.88 27.65 -8.73
N HIS A 79 -3.64 26.73 -9.32
CA HIS A 79 -3.94 26.73 -10.75
C HIS A 79 -5.43 26.95 -10.96
N THR A 80 -5.78 27.90 -11.82
CA THR A 80 -7.18 28.18 -12.19
C THR A 80 -7.35 28.32 -13.70
N LYS A 81 -8.54 27.98 -14.18
CA LYS A 81 -8.99 28.20 -15.55
C LYS A 81 -9.93 29.41 -15.66
N GLU A 82 -10.32 29.98 -14.52
CA GLU A 82 -11.26 31.10 -14.46
C GLU A 82 -10.62 32.37 -15.03
N GLY A 83 -11.38 33.08 -15.87
CA GLY A 83 -11.02 34.40 -16.40
C GLY A 83 -11.31 35.52 -15.40
N ASP A 84 -12.34 35.37 -14.58
CA ASP A 84 -12.69 36.29 -13.51
C ASP A 84 -12.46 35.58 -12.16
N ILE A 85 -11.42 35.98 -11.45
CA ILE A 85 -11.03 35.39 -10.16
C ILE A 85 -11.68 36.20 -9.05
N SER A 86 -12.73 35.63 -8.44
CA SER A 86 -13.44 36.22 -7.30
C SER A 86 -13.00 35.66 -5.95
N ARG A 87 -13.46 36.27 -4.86
CA ARG A 87 -13.32 35.71 -3.50
C ARG A 87 -13.83 34.27 -3.43
N GLN A 88 -15.00 34.02 -4.03
CA GLN A 88 -15.65 32.71 -4.02
C GLN A 88 -14.81 31.67 -4.75
N VAL A 89 -14.17 32.02 -5.87
CA VAL A 89 -13.24 31.13 -6.58
C VAL A 89 -12.08 30.73 -5.68
N LEU A 90 -11.39 31.70 -5.08
CA LEU A 90 -10.24 31.43 -4.20
C LEU A 90 -10.64 30.62 -2.95
N GLN A 91 -11.74 30.99 -2.29
CA GLN A 91 -12.25 30.25 -1.14
C GLN A 91 -12.63 28.81 -1.51
N SER A 92 -13.23 28.59 -2.68
CA SER A 92 -13.59 27.26 -3.16
C SER A 92 -12.36 26.40 -3.42
N ILE A 93 -11.30 26.98 -3.99
CA ILE A 93 -10.02 26.29 -4.21
C ILE A 93 -9.39 25.88 -2.87
N PHE A 94 -9.28 26.79 -1.90
CA PHE A 94 -8.71 26.48 -0.59
C PHE A 94 -9.57 25.47 0.19
N ALA A 95 -10.89 25.60 0.14
CA ALA A 95 -11.80 24.63 0.76
C ALA A 95 -11.64 23.25 0.13
N ASN A 96 -11.50 23.17 -1.20
CA ASN A 96 -11.26 21.91 -1.89
C ASN A 96 -9.92 21.28 -1.45
N TYR A 97 -8.84 22.07 -1.39
CA TYR A 97 -7.53 21.55 -0.95
C TYR A 97 -7.60 20.95 0.46
N LYS A 98 -8.24 21.65 1.42
CA LYS A 98 -8.44 21.12 2.78
C LYS A 98 -9.32 19.87 2.83
N ASN A 99 -10.31 19.77 1.94
CA ASN A 99 -11.24 18.65 1.94
C ASN A 99 -10.60 17.35 1.43
N ILE A 100 -9.66 17.45 0.49
CA ILE A 100 -9.05 16.29 -0.16
C ILE A 100 -7.66 15.94 0.40
N ASP A 101 -7.10 16.75 1.30
CA ASP A 101 -5.71 16.64 1.72
C ASP A 101 -5.55 16.82 3.23
N ASP A 102 -4.68 15.99 3.79
CA ASP A 102 -4.31 15.94 5.20
C ASP A 102 -2.92 16.56 5.46
N VAL A 103 -2.29 17.13 4.43
CA VAL A 103 -1.02 17.86 4.48
C VAL A 103 -1.25 19.38 4.42
N TYR A 104 -2.16 19.84 3.55
CA TYR A 104 -2.50 21.25 3.38
C TYR A 104 -3.22 21.85 4.60
N SER A 105 -2.80 23.04 5.02
CA SER A 105 -3.46 23.87 6.03
C SER A 105 -3.43 25.35 5.60
N ASP A 106 -4.13 26.21 6.36
CA ASP A 106 -4.08 27.66 6.15
C ASP A 106 -2.69 28.27 6.43
N ASP A 107 -1.83 27.57 7.18
CA ASP A 107 -0.47 28.03 7.46
C ASP A 107 0.39 28.11 6.20
N PHE A 108 0.07 27.34 5.15
CA PHE A 108 0.73 27.44 3.86
C PHE A 108 0.36 28.68 3.06
N GLN A 109 -0.56 29.51 3.53
CA GLN A 109 -1.01 30.69 2.80
C GLN A 109 -0.13 31.93 3.06
N GLU A 110 1.11 31.81 3.57
CA GLU A 110 1.96 32.99 3.80
C GLU A 110 2.35 33.67 2.47
N ALA A 111 2.67 32.88 1.45
CA ALA A 111 2.81 33.35 0.07
C ALA A 111 1.87 32.59 -0.87
N ILE A 112 1.34 33.30 -1.86
CA ILE A 112 0.46 32.71 -2.89
C ILE A 112 1.14 32.80 -4.26
N PHE A 113 1.22 31.67 -4.94
CA PHE A 113 1.68 31.55 -6.32
C PHE A 113 0.49 31.16 -7.18
N LEU A 114 -0.05 32.10 -7.95
CA LEU A 114 -1.26 31.89 -8.74
C LEU A 114 -0.95 31.86 -10.22
N PHE A 115 -1.28 30.72 -10.83
CA PHE A 115 -1.16 30.47 -12.26
C PHE A 115 -2.55 30.36 -12.88
N SER A 116 -2.79 31.12 -13.95
CA SER A 116 -4.01 30.99 -14.75
C SER A 116 -3.71 30.51 -16.16
N SER A 117 -4.46 29.51 -16.62
CA SER A 117 -4.44 29.07 -18.02
C SER A 117 -5.47 29.78 -18.90
N ALA A 118 -6.23 30.74 -18.36
CA ALA A 118 -7.10 31.59 -19.16
C ALA A 118 -6.27 32.48 -20.09
N LYS A 119 -6.81 32.86 -21.25
CA LYS A 119 -6.14 33.79 -22.19
C LYS A 119 -5.81 35.12 -21.51
N THR A 120 -6.77 35.61 -20.73
CA THR A 120 -6.61 36.73 -19.81
C THR A 120 -7.40 36.38 -18.56
N ALA A 121 -6.76 36.49 -17.40
CA ALA A 121 -7.44 36.41 -16.11
C ALA A 121 -7.33 37.74 -15.36
N ARG A 122 -8.31 38.07 -14.51
CA ARG A 122 -8.26 39.28 -13.67
C ARG A 122 -8.89 38.99 -12.31
N PHE A 123 -8.44 39.74 -11.30
CA PHE A 123 -9.09 39.73 -10.00
C PHE A 123 -10.26 40.69 -10.00
N ASP A 124 -11.38 40.28 -9.42
CA ASP A 124 -12.40 41.25 -9.04
C ASP A 124 -12.07 41.90 -7.68
N GLN A 125 -12.82 42.96 -7.33
CA GLN A 125 -12.62 43.68 -6.08
C GLN A 125 -12.78 42.78 -4.83
N SER A 126 -13.61 41.75 -4.91
CA SER A 126 -13.84 40.82 -3.80
C SER A 126 -12.61 39.94 -3.55
N ALA A 127 -11.93 39.49 -4.61
CA ALA A 127 -10.70 38.72 -4.52
C ALA A 127 -9.56 39.55 -3.96
N VAL A 128 -9.40 40.80 -4.40
CA VAL A 128 -8.39 41.72 -3.87
C VAL A 128 -8.61 41.97 -2.37
N SER A 129 -9.85 42.24 -1.98
CA SER A 129 -10.21 42.44 -0.56
C SER A 129 -9.97 41.17 0.27
N PHE A 130 -10.24 39.99 -0.30
CA PHE A 130 -10.00 38.72 0.35
C PHE A 130 -8.51 38.42 0.53
N LEU A 131 -7.70 38.54 -0.52
CA LEU A 131 -6.24 38.37 -0.42
C LEU A 131 -5.63 39.38 0.56
N ALA A 132 -6.18 40.59 0.64
CA ALA A 132 -5.78 41.57 1.63
C ALA A 132 -6.05 41.14 3.08
N SER A 133 -7.15 40.43 3.32
CA SER A 133 -7.47 39.89 4.65
C SER A 133 -6.55 38.75 5.10
N LEU A 134 -5.82 38.11 4.17
CA LEU A 134 -4.95 36.98 4.50
C LEU A 134 -3.60 37.42 5.05
N ASN A 135 -3.21 38.69 5.04
CA ASN A 135 -1.88 39.13 5.51
C ASN A 135 -0.73 38.34 4.83
N LEU A 136 -0.69 38.40 3.50
CA LEU A 136 0.29 37.69 2.67
C LEU A 136 1.65 38.41 2.68
N SER A 137 2.75 37.66 2.71
CA SER A 137 4.09 38.23 2.49
C SER A 137 4.34 38.50 1.01
N HIS A 138 3.90 37.57 0.15
CA HIS A 138 4.11 37.61 -1.31
C HIS A 138 2.90 37.11 -2.09
N VAL A 139 2.69 37.73 -3.26
CA VAL A 139 1.77 37.25 -4.28
C VAL A 139 2.51 37.21 -5.61
N VAL A 140 2.70 36.01 -6.14
CA VAL A 140 3.37 35.79 -7.44
C VAL A 140 2.33 35.35 -8.45
N LEU A 141 2.24 36.08 -9.57
CA LEU A 141 1.19 35.92 -10.58
C LEU A 141 1.80 35.56 -11.94
N SER A 142 1.17 34.63 -12.65
CA SER A 142 1.49 34.39 -14.07
C SER A 142 1.16 35.61 -14.93
N SER A 143 1.94 35.84 -16.00
CA SER A 143 1.74 36.98 -16.91
C SER A 143 0.39 37.00 -17.65
N SER A 144 -0.35 35.88 -17.66
CA SER A 144 -1.74 35.79 -18.17
C SER A 144 -2.75 36.51 -17.27
N ILE A 145 -2.38 36.80 -16.03
CA ILE A 145 -3.21 37.57 -15.09
C ILE A 145 -2.91 39.04 -15.32
N ALA A 146 -3.97 39.81 -15.56
CA ALA A 146 -3.90 41.22 -15.90
C ALA A 146 -3.09 42.01 -14.88
N ARG A 147 -2.20 42.88 -15.39
CA ARG A 147 -1.45 43.85 -14.58
C ARG A 147 -2.36 44.99 -14.19
N GLU A 148 -3.31 44.73 -13.30
CA GLU A 148 -4.17 45.79 -12.81
C GLU A 148 -3.44 46.65 -11.77
N ASN A 149 -3.68 47.97 -11.80
CA ASN A 149 -3.17 48.93 -10.81
C ASN A 149 -3.84 48.79 -9.42
N GLN A 150 -4.41 47.61 -9.11
CA GLN A 150 -5.08 47.34 -7.84
C GLN A 150 -4.06 47.01 -6.76
N ARG A 151 -4.21 47.60 -5.56
CA ARG A 151 -3.34 47.34 -4.41
C ARG A 151 -3.68 45.97 -3.80
N LEU A 152 -3.02 44.92 -4.26
CA LEU A 152 -3.00 43.62 -3.58
C LEU A 152 -2.16 43.71 -2.31
N ALA A 153 -2.48 42.89 -1.30
CA ALA A 153 -1.64 42.77 -0.12
C ALA A 153 -0.39 41.93 -0.40
N GLY A 154 0.66 42.21 0.37
CA GLY A 154 1.97 41.59 0.18
C GLY A 154 2.76 42.21 -0.97
N SER A 155 3.96 41.70 -1.20
CA SER A 155 4.79 42.10 -2.34
C SER A 155 4.31 41.36 -3.59
N VAL A 156 3.85 42.10 -4.59
CA VAL A 156 3.36 41.52 -5.84
C VAL A 156 4.50 41.38 -6.84
N SER A 157 4.56 40.24 -7.54
CA SER A 157 5.50 40.02 -8.64
C SER A 157 4.82 39.25 -9.78
N PHE A 158 5.16 39.61 -11.01
CA PHE A 158 4.63 38.95 -12.21
C PHE A 158 5.73 38.17 -12.91
N ILE A 159 5.45 36.94 -13.30
CA ILE A 159 6.42 36.07 -13.97
C ILE A 159 5.91 35.60 -15.34
N THR A 160 6.76 35.73 -16.35
CA THR A 160 6.54 35.20 -17.69
C THR A 160 7.15 33.79 -17.73
N ALA A 161 6.37 32.78 -17.34
CA ALA A 161 6.87 31.41 -17.35
C ALA A 161 6.51 30.73 -18.69
N PRO A 162 7.49 30.30 -19.50
CA PRO A 162 7.21 29.31 -20.53
C PRO A 162 6.98 27.98 -19.79
N THR A 163 5.72 27.57 -19.71
CA THR A 163 5.24 26.27 -19.20
C THR A 163 5.47 25.97 -17.71
N THR A 164 4.61 26.53 -16.85
CA THR A 164 4.27 25.99 -15.51
C THR A 164 3.45 24.69 -15.57
N ALA A 165 3.51 23.96 -16.69
CA ALA A 165 2.79 22.71 -16.89
C ALA A 165 3.34 21.57 -16.01
N SER A 166 4.50 21.77 -15.37
CA SER A 166 5.18 20.76 -14.53
C SER A 166 5.12 21.01 -13.02
N LEU A 167 4.56 22.14 -12.55
CA LEU A 167 4.41 22.41 -11.12
C LEU A 167 2.96 22.14 -10.69
N PRO A 168 2.69 21.11 -9.86
CA PRO A 168 1.34 20.85 -9.39
C PRO A 168 0.83 21.90 -8.39
N PRO A 169 -0.49 22.10 -8.28
CA PRO A 169 -1.07 22.86 -7.17
C PRO A 169 -0.78 22.20 -5.82
N GLY A 170 -0.85 22.98 -4.75
CA GLY A 170 -0.76 22.45 -3.38
C GLY A 170 0.13 23.26 -2.45
N PRO A 171 0.44 22.72 -1.26
CA PRO A 171 1.34 23.34 -0.30
C PRO A 171 2.79 23.18 -0.75
N TYR A 172 3.62 24.20 -0.53
CA TYR A 172 5.06 24.19 -0.78
C TYR A 172 5.75 25.01 0.33
N VAL A 173 7.08 24.94 0.37
CA VAL A 173 7.87 26.01 0.99
C VAL A 173 8.68 26.72 -0.07
N ALA A 174 8.67 28.05 -0.02
CA ALA A 174 9.46 28.88 -0.90
C ALA A 174 10.74 29.34 -0.21
N THR A 175 11.84 29.38 -0.95
CA THR A 175 13.03 30.18 -0.59
C THR A 175 13.03 31.40 -1.50
N ILE A 176 12.92 32.60 -0.92
CA ILE A 176 12.76 33.85 -1.68
C ILE A 176 13.98 34.74 -1.47
N THR A 177 14.65 35.07 -2.57
CA THR A 177 15.80 35.98 -2.62
C THR A 177 15.48 37.21 -3.47
N SER A 178 16.37 38.20 -3.46
CA SER A 178 16.25 39.35 -4.36
C SER A 178 16.35 38.96 -5.85
N ALA A 179 17.01 37.84 -6.16
CA ALA A 179 17.23 37.37 -7.52
C ALA A 179 16.11 36.45 -8.05
N GLY A 180 15.22 35.95 -7.18
CA GLY A 180 14.21 34.98 -7.57
C GLY A 180 13.80 34.06 -6.41
N PHE A 181 13.16 32.93 -6.74
CA PHE A 181 12.66 31.98 -5.76
C PHE A 181 12.78 30.53 -6.21
N SER A 182 12.74 29.61 -5.24
CA SER A 182 12.53 28.18 -5.46
C SER A 182 11.30 27.70 -4.68
N LEU A 183 10.64 26.64 -5.16
CA LEU A 183 9.53 25.97 -4.47
C LEU A 183 9.85 24.50 -4.25
N SER A 184 9.80 24.08 -3.00
CA SER A 184 10.13 22.72 -2.58
C SER A 184 8.88 21.99 -2.09
N SER A 185 8.70 20.75 -2.52
CA SER A 185 7.59 19.90 -2.05
C SER A 185 7.71 19.66 -0.55
N VAL A 186 6.55 19.58 0.10
CA VAL A 186 6.44 19.29 1.53
C VAL A 186 5.80 17.94 1.77
N TYR A 187 6.26 17.28 2.81
CA TYR A 187 5.77 16.00 3.28
C TYR A 187 5.39 16.16 4.73
N ARG A 188 4.14 15.88 5.10
CA ARG A 188 3.79 15.75 6.52
C ARG A 188 4.49 14.52 7.07
N LEU A 189 5.14 14.67 8.23
CA LEU A 189 5.77 13.55 8.91
C LEU A 189 4.78 12.92 9.88
N TYR A 190 4.30 11.73 9.56
CA TYR A 190 3.46 10.92 10.44
C TYR A 190 4.32 10.00 11.30
N ALA A 191 3.98 9.87 12.59
CA ALA A 191 4.62 8.90 13.46
C ALA A 191 4.01 7.50 13.23
N ASP A 192 4.86 6.51 12.98
CA ASP A 192 4.48 5.10 12.95
C ASP A 192 4.39 4.52 14.37
N THR A 193 3.33 4.91 15.08
CA THR A 193 3.00 4.47 16.46
C THR A 193 2.74 2.97 16.61
N TYR A 194 2.43 2.25 15.52
CA TYR A 194 2.17 0.81 15.53
C TYR A 194 3.40 0.00 15.12
N ARG A 195 4.50 0.67 14.76
CA ARG A 195 5.79 0.05 14.40
C ARG A 195 5.67 -0.86 13.19
N ASP A 196 4.82 -0.50 12.24
CA ASP A 196 4.58 -1.23 11.01
C ASP A 196 5.70 -1.04 9.97
N PHE A 197 6.44 0.07 10.04
CA PHE A 197 7.47 0.46 9.08
C PHE A 197 8.89 0.20 9.59
N LEU A 198 9.79 -0.15 8.67
CA LEU A 198 11.23 -0.06 8.93
C LEU A 198 11.65 1.40 8.87
N PHE A 199 11.21 2.09 7.82
CA PHE A 199 11.44 3.52 7.62
C PHE A 199 10.47 4.09 6.59
N GLY A 200 10.21 5.40 6.71
CA GLY A 200 9.59 6.19 5.66
C GLY A 200 10.57 6.55 4.55
N SER A 201 10.06 6.70 3.33
CA SER A 201 10.84 7.10 2.15
C SER A 201 10.08 8.09 1.28
N TYR A 202 10.81 8.87 0.49
CA TYR A 202 10.25 9.84 -0.44
C TYR A 202 11.07 9.89 -1.74
N ASP A 203 10.44 10.34 -2.82
CA ASP A 203 11.13 10.65 -4.08
C ASP A 203 12.19 11.72 -3.84
N SER A 204 13.43 11.43 -4.24
CA SER A 204 14.57 12.33 -4.10
C SER A 204 14.41 13.64 -4.88
N GLY A 205 13.62 13.65 -5.95
CA GLY A 205 13.49 14.80 -6.85
C GLY A 205 14.67 14.97 -7.80
N ASP A 206 15.60 14.02 -7.88
CA ASP A 206 16.81 14.08 -8.70
C ASP A 206 16.58 13.90 -10.21
N GLY A 207 15.34 13.63 -10.62
CA GLY A 207 14.95 13.37 -12.01
C GLY A 207 15.31 11.96 -12.50
N GLN A 208 15.85 11.09 -11.64
CA GLN A 208 16.28 9.73 -11.98
C GLN A 208 15.41 8.63 -11.36
N GLY A 209 14.31 9.00 -10.69
CA GLY A 209 13.40 8.06 -10.00
C GLY A 209 13.98 7.48 -8.71
N THR A 210 15.05 8.07 -8.18
CA THR A 210 15.70 7.62 -6.94
C THR A 210 14.85 8.00 -5.73
N HIS A 211 14.75 7.11 -4.74
CA HIS A 211 14.11 7.36 -3.46
C HIS A 211 15.14 7.52 -2.34
N LYS A 212 14.79 8.30 -1.32
CA LYS A 212 15.60 8.49 -0.11
C LYS A 212 14.86 7.98 1.12
N ALA A 213 15.55 7.24 1.97
CA ALA A 213 15.06 6.91 3.31
C ALA A 213 15.16 8.16 4.20
N LEU A 214 14.16 8.42 5.03
CA LEU A 214 14.18 9.59 5.93
C LEU A 214 15.11 9.36 7.14
N GLY A 215 15.05 8.19 7.77
CA GLY A 215 15.91 7.84 8.91
C GLY A 215 15.62 8.61 10.21
N THR A 216 14.49 9.32 10.30
CA THR A 216 14.08 10.09 11.49
C THR A 216 13.08 9.31 12.34
N PHE A 217 13.21 9.38 13.66
CA PHE A 217 12.28 8.78 14.62
C PHE A 217 11.94 9.76 15.75
N LEU A 218 10.78 9.58 16.40
CA LEU A 218 10.42 10.31 17.62
C LEU A 218 11.19 9.75 18.81
N PRO A 219 12.06 10.52 19.50
CA PRO A 219 12.88 9.95 20.57
C PRO A 219 12.08 9.42 21.77
N LYS A 220 10.92 10.01 22.05
CA LYS A 220 10.06 9.63 23.20
C LYS A 220 9.50 8.21 23.07
N SER A 221 9.11 7.83 21.87
CA SER A 221 8.42 6.56 21.60
C SER A 221 9.22 5.64 20.70
N TRP A 222 10.32 6.11 20.11
CA TRP A 222 11.13 5.55 19.02
C TRP A 222 10.39 5.29 17.71
N ASP A 223 9.24 5.92 17.49
CA ASP A 223 8.40 5.72 16.30
C ASP A 223 9.09 6.28 15.06
N PRO A 224 9.26 5.50 13.97
CA PRO A 224 9.73 6.02 12.70
C PRO A 224 8.80 7.13 12.18
N MET A 225 9.37 8.16 11.57
CA MET A 225 8.61 9.19 10.89
C MET A 225 8.44 8.82 9.41
N ILE A 226 7.20 8.87 8.93
CA ILE A 226 6.82 8.54 7.56
C ILE A 226 6.52 9.84 6.80
N PRO A 227 7.31 10.21 5.78
CA PRO A 227 7.07 11.40 4.97
C PRO A 227 5.94 11.13 3.98
N VAL A 228 4.84 11.86 4.14
CA VAL A 228 3.63 11.70 3.35
C VAL A 228 3.35 12.99 2.57
N PRO A 229 3.37 12.97 1.22
CA PRO A 229 3.16 14.18 0.44
C PRO A 229 1.68 14.55 0.32
N SER A 230 1.42 15.81 -0.02
CA SER A 230 0.09 16.33 -0.29
C SER A 230 -0.58 15.60 -1.46
N ARG A 231 -1.87 15.27 -1.31
CA ARG A 231 -2.71 14.73 -2.39
C ARG A 231 -3.04 15.79 -3.43
N VAL A 232 -2.96 17.08 -3.07
CA VAL A 232 -3.23 18.19 -4.00
C VAL A 232 -2.24 18.18 -5.17
N TYR A 233 -1.02 17.69 -4.97
CA TYR A 233 -0.04 17.53 -6.04
C TYR A 233 -0.53 16.62 -7.19
N SER A 234 -1.51 15.77 -6.94
CA SER A 234 -2.09 14.86 -7.94
C SER A 234 -3.47 15.30 -8.43
N LEU A 235 -3.95 16.50 -8.06
CA LEU A 235 -5.31 16.96 -8.33
C LEU A 235 -5.70 16.93 -9.82
N TYR A 236 -4.74 17.20 -10.71
CA TYR A 236 -4.94 17.20 -12.16
C TYR A 236 -4.23 16.05 -12.88
N ASP A 237 -3.67 15.11 -12.13
CA ASP A 237 -3.04 13.92 -12.68
C ASP A 237 -4.11 12.86 -12.96
N THR A 238 -4.21 12.44 -14.21
CA THR A 238 -5.24 11.52 -14.69
C THR A 238 -4.82 10.05 -14.65
N ARG A 239 -3.59 9.76 -14.22
CA ARG A 239 -3.10 8.38 -14.10
C ARG A 239 -3.90 7.61 -13.04
N ALA A 240 -3.97 6.29 -13.21
CA ALA A 240 -4.96 5.46 -12.50
C ALA A 240 -4.80 5.46 -10.97
N LEU A 241 -3.58 5.68 -10.48
CA LEU A 241 -3.19 5.66 -9.06
C LEU A 241 -2.71 7.03 -8.57
N ALA A 242 -2.96 8.10 -9.34
CA ALA A 242 -2.57 9.45 -8.98
C ALA A 242 -3.03 9.83 -7.57
N GLY A 243 -2.08 10.22 -6.73
CA GLY A 243 -2.33 10.65 -5.35
C GLY A 243 -2.60 9.51 -4.35
N GLU A 244 -2.62 8.25 -4.78
CA GLU A 244 -2.76 7.10 -3.89
C GLU A 244 -1.40 6.79 -3.23
N ARG A 245 -1.40 6.65 -1.89
CA ARG A 245 -0.19 6.42 -1.09
C ARG A 245 0.00 4.93 -0.84
N VAL A 246 1.20 4.43 -1.13
CA VAL A 246 1.51 3.00 -1.20
C VAL A 246 2.73 2.65 -0.35
N ALA A 247 2.55 1.76 0.62
CA ALA A 247 3.63 1.17 1.40
C ALA A 247 4.14 -0.12 0.75
N ILE A 248 5.45 -0.34 0.74
CA ILE A 248 6.06 -1.47 0.03
C ILE A 248 6.71 -2.44 1.02
N LYS A 249 6.44 -3.75 0.90
CA LYS A 249 7.13 -4.76 1.71
C LYS A 249 8.63 -4.68 1.47
N ASP A 250 9.43 -4.87 2.51
CA ASP A 250 10.89 -4.89 2.37
C ASP A 250 11.45 -6.19 1.75
N LEU A 251 10.90 -6.56 0.60
CA LEU A 251 11.44 -7.56 -0.33
C LEU A 251 11.65 -6.97 -1.73
N PHE A 252 10.95 -5.90 -2.07
CA PHE A 252 10.99 -5.29 -3.41
C PHE A 252 12.06 -4.21 -3.45
N ASP A 253 12.92 -4.26 -4.46
CA ASP A 253 13.87 -3.19 -4.71
C ASP A 253 13.16 -1.90 -5.13
N ILE A 254 13.66 -0.78 -4.58
CA ILE A 254 13.30 0.57 -4.96
C ILE A 254 14.61 1.31 -5.13
N LYS A 255 14.84 1.90 -6.31
CA LYS A 255 16.08 2.60 -6.63
C LYS A 255 16.42 3.63 -5.54
N GLY A 256 17.63 3.55 -4.99
CA GLY A 256 18.13 4.44 -3.93
C GLY A 256 17.86 3.96 -2.50
N LEU A 257 17.12 2.86 -2.31
CA LEU A 257 16.87 2.27 -1.00
C LEU A 257 17.55 0.90 -0.86
N GLN A 258 17.96 0.57 0.37
CA GLN A 258 18.36 -0.78 0.73
C GLN A 258 17.12 -1.69 0.80
N THR A 259 17.25 -2.93 0.35
CA THR A 259 16.26 -3.99 0.61
C THR A 259 16.86 -5.00 1.58
N SER A 260 16.34 -5.08 2.80
CA SER A 260 16.95 -5.90 3.86
C SER A 260 16.34 -7.30 3.98
N GLY A 261 15.12 -7.50 3.48
CA GLY A 261 14.40 -8.77 3.70
C GLY A 261 14.03 -8.98 5.17
N GLY A 262 14.02 -7.91 5.99
CA GLY A 262 13.88 -7.99 7.44
C GLY A 262 15.11 -8.60 8.12
N SER A 263 16.31 -8.44 7.52
CA SER A 263 17.57 -8.95 8.07
C SER A 263 18.67 -7.91 8.01
N GLN A 264 19.20 -7.54 9.18
CA GLN A 264 20.36 -6.66 9.26
C GLN A 264 21.62 -7.32 8.66
N ALA A 265 21.72 -8.64 8.81
CA ALA A 265 22.83 -9.40 8.25
C ALA A 265 22.84 -9.35 6.71
N TRP A 266 21.67 -9.47 6.08
CA TRP A 266 21.52 -9.31 4.64
C TRP A 266 21.78 -7.88 4.17
N ALA A 267 21.22 -6.89 4.86
CA ALA A 267 21.46 -5.48 4.56
C ALA A 267 22.95 -5.10 4.61
N THR A 268 23.71 -5.70 5.52
CA THR A 268 25.16 -5.44 5.66
C THR A 268 25.96 -5.89 4.44
N ILE A 269 25.53 -6.95 3.76
CA ILE A 269 26.28 -7.56 2.65
C ILE A 269 25.73 -7.20 1.27
N THR A 270 24.57 -6.55 1.21
CA THR A 270 23.92 -6.18 -0.05
C THR A 270 23.97 -4.67 -0.24
N PRO A 271 24.18 -4.18 -1.48
CA PRO A 271 24.19 -2.75 -1.73
C PRO A 271 22.78 -2.17 -1.79
N ILE A 272 22.71 -0.84 -1.76
CA ILE A 272 21.51 -0.08 -2.12
C ILE A 272 21.07 -0.45 -3.55
N ALA A 273 19.76 -0.62 -3.75
CA ALA A 273 19.22 -0.98 -5.05
C ALA A 273 19.47 0.12 -6.09
N ASN A 274 19.94 -0.28 -7.28
CA ASN A 274 20.21 0.62 -8.39
C ASN A 274 18.99 0.86 -9.30
N GLU A 275 17.97 0.01 -9.20
CA GLU A 275 16.74 0.05 -9.99
C GLU A 275 15.56 -0.34 -9.12
N THR A 276 14.37 0.10 -9.51
CA THR A 276 13.11 -0.27 -8.88
C THR A 276 12.59 -1.56 -9.51
N ALA A 277 12.07 -2.49 -8.71
CA ALA A 277 11.46 -3.72 -9.21
C ALA A 277 10.34 -3.40 -10.23
N PRO A 278 10.22 -4.11 -11.37
CA PRO A 278 9.24 -3.77 -12.41
C PRO A 278 7.80 -3.70 -11.92
N SER A 279 7.44 -4.58 -10.98
CA SER A 279 6.13 -4.54 -10.31
C SER A 279 5.90 -3.25 -9.53
N ILE A 280 6.92 -2.72 -8.84
CA ILE A 280 6.80 -1.45 -8.12
C ILE A 280 6.89 -0.25 -9.07
N GLN A 281 7.72 -0.32 -10.10
CA GLN A 281 7.83 0.74 -11.11
C GLN A 281 6.48 0.99 -11.79
N LYS A 282 5.70 -0.07 -12.07
CA LYS A 282 4.34 0.06 -12.60
C LYS A 282 3.44 0.96 -11.73
N ILE A 283 3.58 0.91 -10.41
CA ILE A 283 2.79 1.74 -9.49
C ILE A 283 3.18 3.21 -9.65
N VAL A 284 4.48 3.50 -9.72
CA VAL A 284 5.02 4.85 -9.93
C VAL A 284 4.58 5.41 -11.29
N ASP A 285 4.65 4.58 -12.34
CA ASP A 285 4.22 4.95 -13.70
C ASP A 285 2.72 5.28 -13.75
N LEU A 286 1.91 4.61 -12.93
CA LEU A 286 0.48 4.87 -12.75
C LEU A 286 0.17 6.05 -11.80
N GLY A 287 1.18 6.75 -11.29
CA GLY A 287 1.03 7.94 -10.42
C GLY A 287 0.91 7.64 -8.93
N GLY A 288 1.09 6.39 -8.51
CA GLY A 288 1.12 6.01 -7.10
C GLY A 288 2.37 6.53 -6.41
N VAL A 289 2.22 6.88 -5.13
CA VAL A 289 3.28 7.50 -4.31
C VAL A 289 3.81 6.49 -3.30
N LEU A 290 5.10 6.18 -3.36
CA LEU A 290 5.75 5.27 -2.41
C LEU A 290 6.12 6.04 -1.14
N VAL A 291 5.63 5.59 0.03
CA VAL A 291 5.81 6.31 1.31
C VAL A 291 6.78 5.66 2.28
N GLY A 292 7.21 4.42 2.02
CA GLY A 292 8.13 3.71 2.90
C GLY A 292 8.19 2.21 2.67
N LYS A 293 9.10 1.59 3.41
CA LYS A 293 9.31 0.14 3.41
C LYS A 293 8.79 -0.44 4.73
N TYR A 294 7.84 -1.37 4.66
CA TYR A 294 7.20 -1.93 5.85
C TYR A 294 7.84 -3.24 6.32
N LYS A 295 7.69 -3.52 7.62
CA LYS A 295 8.25 -4.68 8.31
C LYS A 295 7.60 -6.00 7.91
N LEU A 296 8.42 -7.03 7.88
CA LEU A 296 8.07 -8.37 7.48
C LEU A 296 8.78 -9.39 8.34
N ALA A 297 8.22 -10.60 8.43
CA ALA A 297 8.98 -11.73 8.95
C ALA A 297 10.15 -12.03 8.02
N GLN A 298 11.33 -12.23 8.60
CA GLN A 298 12.60 -12.30 7.88
C GLN A 298 12.56 -13.29 6.71
N PHE A 299 12.99 -12.82 5.53
CA PHE A 299 12.98 -13.53 4.23
C PHE A 299 11.62 -14.17 3.91
N ALA A 300 10.55 -13.45 4.23
CA ALA A 300 9.16 -13.86 4.06
C ALA A 300 8.75 -15.13 4.84
N SER A 301 9.49 -15.49 5.90
CA SER A 301 9.24 -16.69 6.70
C SER A 301 7.87 -16.69 7.39
N GLY A 302 7.40 -17.88 7.76
CA GLY A 302 6.20 -18.05 8.60
C GLY A 302 6.45 -17.78 10.09
N ALA A 303 7.42 -16.91 10.44
CA ALA A 303 7.86 -16.69 11.80
C ALA A 303 6.74 -16.17 12.71
N ASN A 304 6.78 -16.57 13.97
CA ASN A 304 5.89 -16.02 14.98
C ASN A 304 6.37 -14.66 15.46
N PRO A 305 5.48 -13.86 16.07
CA PRO A 305 5.85 -12.59 16.65
C PRO A 305 7.03 -12.67 17.65
N TRP A 306 7.11 -13.75 18.43
CA TRP A 306 8.18 -13.98 19.42
C TRP A 306 9.48 -14.57 18.84
N ASP A 307 9.50 -14.92 17.55
CA ASP A 307 10.69 -15.45 16.87
C ASP A 307 11.55 -14.35 16.22
N TRP A 308 11.07 -13.10 16.19
CA TRP A 308 11.74 -11.96 15.57
C TRP A 308 12.82 -11.41 16.50
N GLN A 309 14.03 -11.22 15.96
CA GLN A 309 15.19 -10.72 16.72
C GLN A 309 15.76 -9.44 16.11
N ASP A 310 15.78 -9.32 14.77
CA ASP A 310 16.35 -8.15 14.09
C ASP A 310 15.46 -6.90 14.21
N GLU A 311 14.15 -7.09 14.30
CA GLU A 311 13.17 -6.01 14.29
C GLU A 311 12.07 -6.25 15.32
N GLN A 312 11.58 -5.17 15.94
CA GLN A 312 10.42 -5.27 16.81
C GLN A 312 9.17 -5.59 15.98
N TYR A 313 8.47 -6.66 16.35
CA TYR A 313 7.22 -7.07 15.72
C TYR A 313 6.14 -5.96 15.76
N PRO A 314 5.41 -5.71 14.65
CA PRO A 314 4.37 -4.67 14.58
C PRO A 314 3.22 -4.88 15.58
N PHE A 315 2.54 -3.79 15.93
CA PHE A 315 1.36 -3.80 16.80
C PHE A 315 0.10 -3.76 15.96
N ASN A 316 -0.77 -4.76 16.09
CA ASN A 316 -2.04 -4.76 15.39
C ASN A 316 -2.99 -3.74 16.06
N PRO A 317 -3.53 -2.74 15.34
CA PRO A 317 -4.42 -1.74 15.93
C PRO A 317 -5.75 -2.32 16.40
N ARG A 318 -6.10 -3.55 15.99
CA ARG A 318 -7.38 -4.20 16.30
C ARG A 318 -7.46 -4.64 17.77
N GLY A 319 -8.70 -4.66 18.27
CA GLY A 319 -8.99 -5.10 19.63
C GLY A 319 -8.30 -4.22 20.66
N ASP A 320 -7.45 -4.85 21.47
CA ASP A 320 -6.69 -4.24 22.58
C ASP A 320 -5.27 -3.81 22.19
N GLY A 321 -4.89 -3.92 20.92
CA GLY A 321 -3.54 -3.60 20.46
C GLY A 321 -2.54 -4.76 20.56
N TRP A 322 -2.95 -5.92 21.09
CA TRP A 322 -2.07 -7.07 21.36
C TRP A 322 -2.33 -8.28 20.46
N LEU A 323 -3.25 -8.16 19.50
CA LEU A 323 -3.44 -9.17 18.47
C LEU A 323 -2.21 -9.27 17.56
N THR A 324 -2.03 -10.44 16.95
CA THR A 324 -0.97 -10.67 15.96
C THR A 324 -1.26 -9.92 14.66
N CYS A 325 -0.22 -9.42 13.98
CA CYS A 325 -0.28 -8.97 12.59
C CYS A 325 -0.12 -10.13 11.59
N SER A 326 0.02 -11.36 12.09
CA SER A 326 0.44 -12.53 11.32
C SER A 326 1.78 -12.34 10.60
N ALA A 327 2.10 -13.19 9.63
CA ALA A 327 3.33 -13.19 8.86
C ALA A 327 3.08 -13.67 7.42
N SER A 328 3.92 -13.30 6.45
CA SER A 328 5.11 -12.45 6.60
C SER A 328 4.88 -11.00 6.22
N SER A 329 3.77 -10.62 5.57
CA SER A 329 3.47 -9.22 5.23
C SER A 329 2.83 -8.46 6.41
N SER A 330 3.43 -8.61 7.60
CA SER A 330 2.88 -8.18 8.89
C SER A 330 2.59 -6.68 8.93
N GLY A 331 3.58 -5.84 8.59
CA GLY A 331 3.43 -4.39 8.60
C GLY A 331 2.44 -3.88 7.56
N GLY A 332 2.32 -4.55 6.40
CA GLY A 332 1.40 -4.13 5.34
C GLY A 332 -0.06 -4.18 5.79
N GLY A 333 -0.52 -5.34 6.27
CA GLY A 333 -1.89 -5.47 6.77
C GLY A 333 -2.18 -4.55 7.96
N CYS A 334 -1.25 -4.47 8.93
CA CYS A 334 -1.43 -3.67 10.13
C CYS A 334 -1.41 -2.16 9.85
N SER A 335 -0.51 -1.68 8.98
CA SER A 335 -0.48 -0.27 8.57
C SER A 335 -1.78 0.18 7.90
N ILE A 336 -2.40 -0.70 7.09
CA ILE A 336 -3.66 -0.41 6.40
C ILE A 336 -4.82 -0.38 7.39
N ALA A 337 -4.77 -1.19 8.45
CA ALA A 337 -5.72 -1.10 9.56
C ALA A 337 -5.43 0.05 10.53
N ALA A 338 -4.22 0.61 10.54
CA ALA A 338 -3.79 1.62 11.50
C ALA A 338 -3.99 3.05 10.98
N TYR A 339 -3.66 3.30 9.72
CA TYR A 339 -3.41 4.65 9.23
C TYR A 339 -4.37 5.09 8.13
N ASP A 340 -5.17 6.12 8.42
CA ASP A 340 -6.13 6.66 7.45
C ASP A 340 -5.47 7.34 6.25
N TRP A 341 -4.26 7.86 6.45
CA TRP A 341 -3.47 8.51 5.42
C TRP A 341 -2.87 7.52 4.41
N LEU A 342 -2.90 6.20 4.67
CA LEU A 342 -2.36 5.17 3.79
C LEU A 342 -3.50 4.49 3.00
N ASP A 343 -3.32 4.36 1.67
CA ASP A 343 -4.35 3.81 0.78
C ASP A 343 -4.11 2.32 0.48
N PHE A 344 -2.86 1.94 0.20
CA PHE A 344 -2.49 0.58 -0.20
C PHE A 344 -1.17 0.11 0.41
N ALA A 345 -1.01 -1.19 0.57
CA ALA A 345 0.28 -1.79 0.90
C ALA A 345 0.56 -3.02 0.05
N ILE A 346 1.72 -3.05 -0.62
CA ILE A 346 2.12 -4.15 -1.51
C ILE A 346 2.90 -5.18 -0.72
N GLY A 347 2.54 -6.46 -0.86
CA GLY A 347 3.24 -7.55 -0.20
C GLY A 347 3.36 -8.78 -1.07
N THR A 348 3.76 -9.90 -0.44
CA THR A 348 3.92 -11.18 -1.11
C THR A 348 3.17 -12.29 -0.38
N ASP A 349 2.70 -13.29 -1.13
CA ASP A 349 2.06 -14.51 -0.60
C ASP A 349 2.64 -15.76 -1.27
N THR A 350 3.48 -16.49 -0.55
CA THR A 350 3.94 -17.82 -0.96
C THR A 350 3.08 -18.93 -0.37
N GLY A 351 2.88 -18.86 0.95
CA GLY A 351 2.05 -19.78 1.71
C GLY A 351 0.70 -19.17 2.13
N SER A 352 0.74 -18.01 2.79
CA SER A 352 -0.46 -17.27 3.23
C SER A 352 -0.16 -15.83 3.66
N SER A 353 0.96 -15.28 3.20
CA SER A 353 1.55 -14.06 3.75
C SER A 353 0.82 -12.77 3.39
N MET A 354 -0.19 -12.81 2.52
CA MET A 354 -1.15 -11.71 2.35
C MET A 354 -2.47 -12.05 3.05
N ARG A 355 -2.99 -13.26 2.84
CA ARG A 355 -4.33 -13.65 3.32
C ARG A 355 -4.45 -13.71 4.84
N ARG A 356 -3.42 -14.19 5.55
CA ARG A 356 -3.45 -14.24 7.02
C ARG A 356 -3.34 -12.85 7.65
N PRO A 357 -2.39 -11.97 7.28
CA PRO A 357 -2.41 -10.58 7.75
C PRO A 357 -3.73 -9.87 7.43
N ALA A 358 -4.31 -10.09 6.24
CA ALA A 358 -5.63 -9.53 5.90
C ALA A 358 -6.72 -10.00 6.87
N ALA A 359 -6.78 -11.30 7.15
CA ALA A 359 -7.78 -11.88 8.04
C ALA A 359 -7.70 -11.32 9.47
N VAL A 360 -6.49 -11.19 10.06
CA VAL A 360 -6.33 -10.72 11.45
C VAL A 360 -6.45 -9.20 11.60
N THR A 361 -6.25 -8.45 10.52
CA THR A 361 -6.40 -6.99 10.50
C THR A 361 -7.77 -6.56 9.98
N GLY A 362 -8.60 -7.51 9.53
CA GLY A 362 -9.90 -7.24 8.93
C GLY A 362 -9.80 -6.41 7.66
N THR A 363 -8.71 -6.50 6.90
CA THR A 363 -8.48 -5.75 5.65
C THR A 363 -8.69 -6.64 4.43
N TYR A 364 -8.78 -6.03 3.23
CA TYR A 364 -8.78 -6.78 1.98
C TYR A 364 -7.34 -7.09 1.59
N GLY A 365 -7.06 -8.33 1.19
CA GLY A 365 -5.77 -8.74 0.64
C GLY A 365 -5.89 -10.06 -0.11
N GLN A 366 -5.19 -10.16 -1.24
CA GLN A 366 -5.23 -11.33 -2.12
C GLN A 366 -3.86 -11.99 -2.30
N ARG A 367 -3.94 -13.27 -2.62
CA ARG A 367 -2.92 -14.02 -3.35
C ARG A 367 -3.42 -14.18 -4.78
N PRO A 368 -2.88 -13.46 -5.78
CA PRO A 368 -3.30 -13.66 -7.15
C PRO A 368 -2.79 -15.01 -7.69
N SER A 369 -3.20 -15.35 -8.91
CA SER A 369 -2.59 -16.44 -9.67
C SER A 369 -1.08 -16.24 -9.83
N GLN A 370 -0.34 -17.34 -9.80
CA GLN A 370 1.11 -17.28 -9.97
C GLN A 370 1.49 -16.85 -11.38
N GLY A 371 2.52 -16.01 -11.47
CA GLY A 371 2.90 -15.36 -12.71
C GLY A 371 2.07 -14.13 -13.06
N MET A 372 1.16 -13.66 -12.19
CA MET A 372 0.36 -12.46 -12.45
C MET A 372 1.19 -11.18 -12.61
N ILE A 373 2.36 -11.09 -11.98
CA ILE A 373 3.22 -9.92 -12.10
C ILE A 373 4.69 -10.29 -11.93
N ASN A 374 5.56 -9.56 -12.61
CA ASN A 374 6.99 -9.77 -12.62
C ASN A 374 7.58 -9.52 -11.21
N LEU A 375 8.32 -10.52 -10.70
CA LEU A 375 8.99 -10.52 -9.39
C LEU A 375 10.52 -10.46 -9.50
N ASP A 376 11.05 -9.98 -10.63
CA ASP A 376 12.46 -9.61 -10.74
C ASP A 376 12.77 -8.50 -9.73
N ARG A 377 13.97 -8.57 -9.13
CA ARG A 377 14.40 -7.66 -8.06
C ARG A 377 13.48 -7.70 -6.83
N VAL A 378 12.90 -8.87 -6.57
CA VAL A 378 12.19 -9.19 -5.33
C VAL A 378 12.93 -10.32 -4.64
N ILE A 379 13.27 -10.16 -3.36
CA ILE A 379 13.89 -11.22 -2.56
C ILE A 379 12.92 -12.43 -2.50
N PRO A 380 13.29 -13.60 -3.04
CA PRO A 380 12.36 -14.71 -3.20
C PRO A 380 12.26 -15.57 -1.94
N LEU A 381 11.11 -16.23 -1.77
CA LEU A 381 10.98 -17.38 -0.87
C LEU A 381 10.97 -18.68 -1.67
N GLY A 382 10.02 -18.83 -2.58
CA GLY A 382 9.91 -20.03 -3.40
C GLY A 382 10.01 -19.80 -4.89
N GLY A 383 10.15 -18.55 -5.34
CA GLY A 383 10.30 -18.22 -6.77
C GLY A 383 9.04 -18.60 -7.53
N ALA A 384 8.97 -19.84 -8.01
CA ALA A 384 7.84 -20.42 -8.74
C ALA A 384 6.50 -20.43 -7.96
N THR A 385 6.55 -20.30 -6.63
CA THR A 385 5.35 -20.27 -5.78
C THR A 385 4.97 -18.89 -5.31
N ASP A 386 5.85 -17.90 -5.46
CA ASP A 386 5.67 -16.56 -4.93
C ASP A 386 4.66 -15.78 -5.77
N THR A 387 3.92 -14.89 -5.11
CA THR A 387 2.99 -13.96 -5.74
C THR A 387 3.10 -12.62 -5.04
N ALA A 388 2.78 -11.52 -5.73
CA ALA A 388 2.65 -10.21 -5.10
C ALA A 388 1.17 -9.80 -5.03
N GLY A 389 0.74 -9.26 -3.90
CA GLY A 389 -0.64 -8.85 -3.65
C GLY A 389 -0.72 -7.45 -3.06
N VAL A 390 -1.94 -6.92 -2.92
CA VAL A 390 -2.18 -5.58 -2.37
C VAL A 390 -3.18 -5.62 -1.21
N PHE A 391 -2.83 -4.95 -0.12
CA PHE A 391 -3.77 -4.66 0.96
C PHE A 391 -4.55 -3.37 0.70
N SER A 392 -5.82 -3.34 1.10
CA SER A 392 -6.68 -2.15 1.05
C SER A 392 -7.80 -2.22 2.10
N ARG A 393 -8.39 -1.08 2.43
CA ARG A 393 -9.61 -0.99 3.25
C ARG A 393 -10.89 -0.93 2.43
N ASN A 394 -10.84 -0.45 1.19
CA ASN A 394 -12.02 -0.22 0.37
C ASN A 394 -12.04 -1.22 -0.80
N PRO A 395 -13.11 -2.03 -0.96
CA PRO A 395 -13.16 -3.08 -1.97
C PRO A 395 -13.14 -2.53 -3.40
N HIS A 396 -13.81 -1.41 -3.68
CA HIS A 396 -13.80 -0.79 -5.00
C HIS A 396 -12.42 -0.23 -5.37
N LYS A 397 -11.78 0.49 -4.44
CA LYS A 397 -10.41 0.97 -4.61
C LYS A 397 -9.43 -0.18 -4.79
N TRP A 398 -9.58 -1.25 -4.02
CA TRP A 398 -8.76 -2.44 -4.11
C TRP A 398 -8.81 -3.10 -5.48
N ILE A 399 -10.02 -3.26 -6.03
CA ILE A 399 -10.24 -3.81 -7.37
C ILE A 399 -9.67 -2.88 -8.44
N LYS A 400 -9.95 -1.57 -8.36
CA LYS A 400 -9.43 -0.57 -9.30
C LYS A 400 -7.90 -0.59 -9.33
N PHE A 401 -7.27 -0.60 -8.17
CA PHE A 401 -5.81 -0.70 -8.04
C PHE A 401 -5.30 -1.99 -8.69
N SER A 402 -5.87 -3.12 -8.29
CA SER A 402 -5.42 -4.45 -8.74
C SER A 402 -5.51 -4.58 -10.26
N ARG A 403 -6.61 -4.12 -10.88
CA ARG A 403 -6.80 -4.15 -12.33
C ARG A 403 -5.81 -3.26 -13.10
N ALA A 404 -5.46 -2.10 -12.54
CA ALA A 404 -4.48 -1.22 -13.16
C ALA A 404 -3.04 -1.77 -13.02
N TRP A 405 -2.75 -2.43 -11.90
CA TRP A 405 -1.43 -2.93 -11.55
C TRP A 405 -1.06 -4.25 -12.24
N TYR A 406 -2.00 -5.19 -12.34
CA TYR A 406 -1.80 -6.48 -13.02
C TYR A 406 -1.91 -6.33 -14.54
N ASP A 407 -0.81 -5.88 -15.13
CA ASP A 407 -0.64 -5.72 -16.58
C ASP A 407 -0.16 -7.05 -17.22
N PRO A 408 -0.83 -7.56 -18.27
CA PRO A 408 -0.39 -8.74 -19.00
C PRO A 408 1.06 -8.68 -19.50
N LYS A 409 1.60 -7.49 -19.75
CA LYS A 409 3.01 -7.30 -20.14
C LYS A 409 4.01 -7.64 -19.02
N LEU A 410 3.54 -7.69 -17.78
CA LEU A 410 4.32 -8.06 -16.61
C LEU A 410 4.06 -9.49 -16.17
N HIS A 411 3.26 -10.29 -16.90
CA HIS A 411 3.09 -11.68 -16.53
C HIS A 411 4.42 -12.43 -16.63
N GLN A 412 4.70 -13.30 -15.65
CA GLN A 412 5.90 -14.13 -15.67
C GLN A 412 5.73 -15.29 -16.65
N ASP A 413 6.83 -15.70 -17.26
CA ASP A 413 6.85 -16.84 -18.16
C ASP A 413 6.59 -18.17 -17.40
N SER A 414 6.00 -19.13 -18.11
CA SER A 414 5.77 -20.50 -17.60
C SER A 414 7.03 -21.20 -17.09
N SER A 415 8.21 -20.87 -17.64
CA SER A 415 9.50 -21.37 -17.19
C SER A 415 9.87 -20.94 -15.76
N VAL A 416 9.30 -19.83 -15.28
CA VAL A 416 9.49 -19.37 -13.89
C VAL A 416 8.53 -20.08 -12.95
N THR A 417 7.24 -20.18 -13.31
CA THR A 417 6.21 -20.71 -12.40
C THR A 417 6.13 -22.24 -12.40
N GLY A 418 6.60 -22.89 -13.47
CA GLY A 418 6.38 -24.31 -13.75
C GLY A 418 4.92 -24.65 -14.05
N LEU A 419 4.07 -23.65 -14.29
CA LEU A 419 2.66 -23.81 -14.64
C LEU A 419 2.42 -23.52 -16.12
N SER A 420 1.23 -23.83 -16.62
CA SER A 420 0.76 -23.38 -17.93
C SER A 420 0.80 -21.87 -18.02
N THR A 421 0.95 -21.37 -19.24
CA THR A 421 0.83 -19.95 -19.55
C THR A 421 -0.40 -19.36 -18.88
N LEU A 422 -0.17 -18.30 -18.11
CA LEU A 422 -1.22 -17.62 -17.36
C LEU A 422 -2.17 -16.89 -18.34
N ASN A 423 -3.44 -17.26 -18.29
CA ASN A 423 -4.52 -16.56 -18.98
C ASN A 423 -5.51 -16.02 -17.94
N VAL A 424 -5.81 -14.72 -17.98
CA VAL A 424 -6.63 -14.03 -16.99
C VAL A 424 -7.86 -13.39 -17.64
N PRO A 425 -8.91 -14.17 -17.98
CA PRO A 425 -10.09 -13.62 -18.62
C PRO A 425 -10.87 -12.71 -17.66
N ASP A 426 -11.31 -11.54 -18.15
CA ASP A 426 -12.26 -10.69 -17.42
C ASP A 426 -13.71 -11.20 -17.58
N SER A 427 -13.95 -12.42 -17.10
CA SER A 427 -15.26 -13.07 -17.18
C SER A 427 -16.28 -12.38 -16.28
N LYS A 428 -17.43 -12.04 -16.86
CA LYS A 428 -18.62 -11.57 -16.12
C LYS A 428 -19.59 -12.70 -15.76
N ALA A 429 -19.32 -13.91 -16.26
CA ALA A 429 -20.02 -15.11 -15.81
C ALA A 429 -19.44 -15.57 -14.47
N PHE A 430 -20.34 -15.83 -13.52
CA PHE A 430 -19.99 -16.18 -12.15
C PHE A 430 -20.08 -17.70 -11.91
N PRO A 431 -19.34 -18.22 -10.92
CA PRO A 431 -19.38 -19.62 -10.53
C PRO A 431 -20.78 -20.02 -10.07
N ARG A 432 -21.13 -21.30 -10.23
CA ARG A 432 -22.46 -21.84 -9.88
C ARG A 432 -22.46 -22.63 -8.59
N THR A 433 -21.29 -22.99 -8.08
CA THR A 433 -21.16 -23.85 -6.90
C THR A 433 -20.22 -23.26 -5.86
N ILE A 434 -20.65 -23.25 -4.60
CA ILE A 434 -19.82 -22.99 -3.44
C ILE A 434 -19.35 -24.36 -2.93
N ILE A 435 -18.05 -24.60 -2.90
CA ILE A 435 -17.48 -25.79 -2.26
C ILE A 435 -17.27 -25.50 -0.77
N TYR A 436 -17.94 -26.28 0.08
CA TYR A 436 -17.87 -26.19 1.53
C TYR A 436 -17.14 -27.42 2.10
N PRO A 437 -15.91 -27.26 2.58
CA PRO A 437 -15.13 -28.36 3.15
C PRO A 437 -15.53 -28.62 4.62
N LYS A 438 -16.32 -29.68 4.86
CA LYS A 438 -16.90 -29.98 6.19
C LYS A 438 -15.88 -30.46 7.24
N ASP A 439 -14.69 -30.82 6.79
CA ASP A 439 -13.56 -31.22 7.64
C ASP A 439 -12.75 -30.00 8.15
N TYR A 440 -13.02 -28.81 7.59
CA TYR A 440 -12.39 -27.55 8.00
C TYR A 440 -13.37 -26.55 8.63
N LEU A 441 -14.67 -26.78 8.47
CA LEU A 441 -15.75 -25.93 8.97
C LEU A 441 -16.76 -26.80 9.74
N ALA A 442 -17.49 -26.31 10.73
CA ALA A 442 -17.72 -24.91 11.13
C ALA A 442 -16.53 -24.22 11.83
N LEU A 443 -16.63 -22.89 11.97
CA LEU A 443 -15.68 -22.08 12.74
C LEU A 443 -15.76 -22.39 14.24
N ASN A 444 -14.61 -22.31 14.91
CA ASN A 444 -14.50 -22.58 16.35
C ASN A 444 -15.20 -21.54 17.25
N ASN A 445 -15.45 -20.34 16.73
CA ASN A 445 -16.18 -19.26 17.39
C ASN A 445 -17.60 -19.19 16.81
N SER A 446 -18.60 -19.42 17.66
CA SER A 446 -20.01 -19.42 17.27
C SER A 446 -20.48 -18.07 16.71
N ALA A 447 -19.98 -16.94 17.21
CA ALA A 447 -20.32 -15.62 16.68
C ALA A 447 -19.73 -15.39 15.29
N ALA A 448 -18.50 -15.86 15.05
CA ALA A 448 -17.89 -15.80 13.71
C ALA A 448 -18.60 -16.74 12.73
N GLU A 449 -19.06 -17.91 13.19
CA GLU A 449 -19.81 -18.86 12.37
C GLU A 449 -21.10 -18.24 11.84
N VAL A 450 -21.82 -17.44 12.64
CA VAL A 450 -23.01 -16.71 12.15
C VAL A 450 -22.67 -15.81 10.95
N ILE A 451 -21.55 -15.08 11.04
CA ILE A 451 -21.08 -14.19 9.97
C ILE A 451 -20.74 -14.99 8.70
N LEU A 452 -20.04 -16.12 8.84
CA LEU A 452 -19.71 -16.99 7.71
C LEU A 452 -20.98 -17.54 7.03
N GLN A 453 -21.93 -18.04 7.80
CA GLN A 453 -23.17 -18.57 7.24
C GLN A 453 -24.00 -17.47 6.56
N GLU A 454 -24.09 -16.28 7.14
CA GLU A 454 -24.72 -15.13 6.49
C GLU A 454 -24.04 -14.78 5.16
N PHE A 455 -22.70 -14.76 5.14
CA PHE A 455 -21.95 -14.53 3.91
C PHE A 455 -22.22 -15.61 2.85
N ILE A 456 -22.31 -16.89 3.23
CA ILE A 456 -22.68 -17.98 2.31
C ILE A 456 -24.09 -17.77 1.75
N GLN A 457 -25.07 -17.40 2.58
CA GLN A 457 -26.44 -17.12 2.11
C GLN A 457 -26.46 -15.94 1.14
N ASN A 458 -25.67 -14.90 1.41
CA ASN A 458 -25.51 -13.77 0.52
C ASN A 458 -24.90 -14.17 -0.83
N LEU A 459 -23.88 -15.04 -0.85
CA LEU A 459 -23.33 -15.60 -2.10
C LEU A 459 -24.39 -16.37 -2.90
N ILE A 460 -25.14 -17.26 -2.23
CA ILE A 460 -26.23 -18.02 -2.85
C ILE A 460 -27.25 -17.08 -3.48
N LYS A 461 -27.68 -16.05 -2.75
CA LYS A 461 -28.68 -15.09 -3.20
C LYS A 461 -28.19 -14.20 -4.36
N VAL A 462 -26.99 -13.66 -4.28
CA VAL A 462 -26.45 -12.68 -5.25
C VAL A 462 -26.04 -13.33 -6.57
N PHE A 463 -25.56 -14.57 -6.51
CA PHE A 463 -24.99 -15.29 -7.67
C PHE A 463 -25.80 -16.51 -8.10
N ASN A 464 -26.91 -16.82 -7.41
CA ASN A 464 -27.74 -18.01 -7.65
C ASN A 464 -26.91 -19.31 -7.60
N MET A 465 -26.08 -19.42 -6.56
CA MET A 465 -25.15 -20.54 -6.39
C MET A 465 -25.76 -21.69 -5.59
N THR A 466 -25.24 -22.89 -5.80
CA THR A 466 -25.55 -24.07 -5.00
C THR A 466 -24.43 -24.38 -4.02
N LEU A 467 -24.77 -24.79 -2.79
CA LEU A 467 -23.78 -25.18 -1.78
C LEU A 467 -23.49 -26.68 -1.87
N LYS A 468 -22.23 -27.05 -2.18
CA LYS A 468 -21.75 -28.43 -2.22
C LYS A 468 -20.85 -28.70 -1.01
N LYS A 469 -21.37 -29.45 -0.04
CA LYS A 469 -20.61 -29.90 1.14
C LYS A 469 -19.84 -31.17 0.83
N LEU A 470 -18.55 -31.22 1.15
CA LEU A 470 -17.70 -32.41 0.95
C LEU A 470 -16.61 -32.52 2.03
N ASN A 471 -16.03 -33.71 2.18
CA ASN A 471 -14.81 -33.92 2.96
C ASN A 471 -13.60 -33.73 2.04
N PHE A 472 -12.89 -32.62 2.19
CA PHE A 472 -11.81 -32.27 1.26
C PHE A 472 -10.59 -33.16 1.47
N THR A 473 -10.24 -33.45 2.73
CA THR A 473 -9.14 -34.35 3.08
C THR A 473 -9.35 -35.75 2.51
N GLU A 474 -10.54 -36.33 2.71
CA GLU A 474 -10.88 -37.63 2.15
C GLU A 474 -10.85 -37.63 0.61
N THR A 475 -11.23 -36.51 -0.03
CA THR A 475 -11.15 -36.38 -1.49
C THR A 475 -9.69 -36.48 -1.97
N LEU A 476 -8.75 -35.83 -1.28
CA LEU A 476 -7.33 -35.89 -1.61
C LEU A 476 -6.73 -37.27 -1.35
N LEU A 477 -7.05 -37.89 -0.21
CA LEU A 477 -6.58 -39.23 0.14
C LEU A 477 -7.06 -40.28 -0.86
N ASN A 478 -8.36 -40.28 -1.20
CA ASN A 478 -8.90 -41.21 -2.19
C ASN A 478 -8.26 -41.02 -3.58
N ALA A 479 -7.98 -39.77 -3.96
CA ALA A 479 -7.26 -39.49 -5.20
C ALA A 479 -5.81 -39.98 -5.16
N ASN A 480 -5.17 -39.92 -4.00
CA ASN A 480 -3.83 -40.45 -3.78
C ASN A 480 -3.77 -41.97 -3.82
N ASP A 481 -4.67 -42.62 -3.09
CA ASP A 481 -4.73 -44.08 -3.00
C ASP A 481 -5.10 -44.74 -4.35
N SER A 482 -5.92 -44.06 -5.15
CA SER A 482 -6.25 -44.50 -6.52
C SER A 482 -5.16 -44.22 -7.56
N GLY A 483 -4.07 -43.54 -7.17
CA GLY A 483 -3.00 -43.11 -8.07
C GLY A 483 -3.39 -41.95 -9.01
N ALA A 484 -4.57 -41.34 -8.80
CA ALA A 484 -5.05 -40.22 -9.60
C ALA A 484 -4.29 -38.91 -9.29
N LEU A 485 -3.78 -38.74 -8.06
CA LEU A 485 -3.00 -37.59 -7.60
C LEU A 485 -1.89 -38.05 -6.66
N ALA A 486 -0.61 -37.82 -6.96
CA ALA A 486 0.46 -38.06 -5.99
C ALA A 486 0.57 -36.87 -5.00
N PHE A 487 -0.38 -36.75 -4.07
CA PHE A 487 -0.51 -35.57 -3.19
C PHE A 487 0.73 -35.35 -2.32
N ASP A 488 1.22 -36.41 -1.67
CA ASP A 488 2.41 -36.32 -0.81
C ASP A 488 3.63 -35.83 -1.59
N GLN A 489 3.80 -36.32 -2.83
CA GLN A 489 4.88 -35.89 -3.71
C GLN A 489 4.71 -34.44 -4.19
N ALA A 490 3.49 -33.95 -4.34
CA ALA A 490 3.22 -32.56 -4.71
C ALA A 490 3.50 -31.60 -3.55
N ASN A 491 3.18 -32.01 -2.33
CA ASN A 491 3.52 -31.27 -1.12
C ASN A 491 5.04 -31.23 -0.90
N GLU A 492 5.70 -32.38 -1.03
CA GLU A 492 7.18 -32.47 -1.02
C GLU A 492 7.79 -31.56 -2.09
N ALA A 493 7.29 -31.59 -3.33
CA ALA A 493 7.78 -30.75 -4.41
C ALA A 493 7.72 -29.24 -4.06
N THR A 494 6.66 -28.79 -3.39
CA THR A 494 6.56 -27.39 -2.93
C THR A 494 7.64 -27.06 -1.90
N SER A 495 7.94 -27.98 -0.99
CA SER A 495 9.03 -27.82 -0.03
C SER A 495 10.40 -27.72 -0.70
N ILE A 496 10.66 -28.56 -1.71
CA ILE A 496 11.88 -28.54 -2.52
C ILE A 496 12.04 -27.18 -3.22
N ILE A 497 10.98 -26.72 -3.90
CA ILE A 497 10.97 -25.44 -4.63
C ILE A 497 11.33 -24.27 -3.69
N ASN A 498 10.68 -24.22 -2.53
CA ASN A 498 10.91 -23.17 -1.53
C ASN A 498 12.33 -23.23 -0.96
N THR A 499 12.76 -24.41 -0.54
CA THR A 499 14.06 -24.58 0.12
C THR A 499 15.22 -24.32 -0.84
N TYR A 500 15.15 -24.87 -2.05
CA TYR A 500 16.16 -24.64 -3.08
C TYR A 500 16.29 -23.15 -3.41
N THR A 501 15.17 -22.46 -3.68
CA THR A 501 15.19 -21.04 -4.05
C THR A 501 15.76 -20.19 -2.93
N GLN A 502 15.29 -20.37 -1.70
CA GLN A 502 15.74 -19.57 -0.58
C GLN A 502 17.22 -19.81 -0.23
N TRP A 503 17.70 -21.07 -0.32
CA TRP A 503 19.11 -21.38 -0.10
C TRP A 503 20.00 -20.76 -1.18
N THR A 504 19.67 -20.97 -2.44
CA THR A 504 20.52 -20.54 -3.56
C THR A 504 20.54 -19.02 -3.73
N ALA A 505 19.40 -18.36 -3.59
CA ALA A 505 19.28 -16.91 -3.77
C ALA A 505 19.74 -16.09 -2.54
N ILE A 506 19.59 -16.63 -1.32
CA ILE A 506 19.81 -15.88 -0.07
C ILE A 506 20.78 -16.59 0.85
N GLY A 507 20.46 -17.80 1.31
CA GLY A 507 21.20 -18.46 2.39
C GLY A 507 22.67 -18.66 2.07
N LYS A 508 22.98 -19.22 0.91
CA LYS A 508 24.34 -19.49 0.44
C LYS A 508 25.17 -18.20 0.25
N PRO A 509 24.72 -17.18 -0.50
CA PRO A 509 25.49 -15.92 -0.61
C PRO A 509 25.62 -15.20 0.74
N LEU A 510 24.59 -15.23 1.58
CA LEU A 510 24.63 -14.63 2.92
C LEU A 510 25.70 -15.26 3.81
N VAL A 511 25.61 -16.57 3.99
CA VAL A 511 26.53 -17.31 4.86
C VAL A 511 27.97 -17.17 4.38
N LYS A 512 28.21 -17.33 3.06
CA LYS A 512 29.55 -17.20 2.47
C LYS A 512 30.16 -15.82 2.72
N THR A 513 29.42 -14.76 2.40
CA THR A 513 29.92 -13.38 2.49
C THR A 513 30.07 -12.93 3.94
N TRP A 514 29.12 -13.30 4.80
CA TRP A 514 29.20 -12.98 6.23
C TRP A 514 30.42 -13.62 6.89
N ARG A 515 30.70 -14.90 6.59
CA ARG A 515 31.89 -15.59 7.11
C ARG A 515 33.19 -14.91 6.72
N SER A 516 33.30 -14.44 5.47
CA SER A 516 34.50 -13.73 5.03
C SER A 516 34.68 -12.39 5.74
N LEU A 517 33.59 -11.71 6.11
CA LEU A 517 33.64 -10.43 6.80
C LEU A 517 33.86 -10.56 8.32
N PHE A 518 33.38 -11.65 8.94
CA PHE A 518 33.25 -11.73 10.40
C PHE A 518 33.94 -12.95 11.03
N SER A 519 35.17 -13.25 10.59
CA SER A 519 36.02 -14.31 11.17
C SER A 519 35.35 -15.68 11.18
N ASN A 520 34.75 -16.06 10.05
CA ASN A 520 34.08 -17.34 9.85
C ASN A 520 32.93 -17.62 10.84
N ARG A 521 32.25 -16.58 11.33
CA ARG A 521 31.02 -16.71 12.12
C ARG A 521 29.80 -16.90 11.21
N PHE A 522 28.78 -17.58 11.71
CA PHE A 522 27.48 -17.69 11.03
C PHE A 522 26.71 -16.36 11.18
N PRO A 523 25.94 -15.91 10.17
CA PRO A 523 25.17 -14.67 10.24
C PRO A 523 24.12 -14.69 11.36
N PRO A 524 23.93 -13.57 12.11
CA PRO A 524 22.83 -13.43 13.03
C PRO A 524 21.52 -13.25 12.23
N ILE A 525 20.72 -14.31 12.20
CA ILE A 525 19.41 -14.34 11.52
C ILE A 525 18.35 -14.90 12.49
N ASP A 526 17.09 -14.61 12.23
CA ASP A 526 15.95 -14.99 13.06
C ASP A 526 15.80 -16.50 13.22
N PHE A 527 15.18 -16.92 14.32
CA PHE A 527 15.02 -18.34 14.67
C PHE A 527 14.37 -19.16 13.56
N ALA A 528 13.37 -18.59 12.88
CA ALA A 528 12.60 -19.25 11.83
C ALA A 528 13.41 -19.65 10.58
N ARG A 529 14.62 -19.11 10.38
CA ARG A 529 15.50 -19.46 9.24
C ARG A 529 16.85 -20.02 9.67
N ARG A 530 17.27 -19.75 10.90
CA ARG A 530 18.59 -20.13 11.42
C ARG A 530 18.85 -21.63 11.34
N GLY A 531 17.88 -22.45 11.76
CA GLY A 531 18.02 -23.91 11.73
C GLY A 531 18.26 -24.43 10.31
N ASP A 532 17.31 -24.12 9.41
CA ASP A 532 17.34 -24.56 8.02
C ASP A 532 18.64 -24.17 7.30
N PHE A 533 19.08 -22.91 7.44
CA PHE A 533 20.29 -22.44 6.76
C PHE A 533 21.57 -23.09 7.32
N ARG A 534 21.61 -23.42 8.62
CA ARG A 534 22.75 -24.16 9.19
C ARG A 534 22.80 -25.61 8.73
N GLU A 535 21.66 -26.26 8.56
CA GLU A 535 21.61 -27.64 8.05
C GLU A 535 21.95 -27.70 6.56
N LEU A 536 21.45 -26.75 5.76
CA LEU A 536 21.78 -26.64 4.33
C LEU A 536 23.25 -26.28 4.11
N GLU A 537 23.86 -25.48 4.98
CA GLU A 537 25.30 -25.18 4.94
C GLU A 537 26.15 -26.46 5.08
N LYS A 538 25.83 -27.31 6.06
CA LYS A 538 26.57 -28.57 6.28
C LYS A 538 26.42 -29.52 5.09
N ASN A 539 25.23 -29.51 4.49
CA ASN A 539 24.81 -30.44 3.46
C ASN A 539 24.42 -29.66 2.19
N ASP A 540 25.39 -29.00 1.55
CA ASP A 540 25.23 -28.26 0.27
C ASP A 540 24.82 -29.18 -0.93
N PHE A 541 24.30 -30.37 -0.63
CA PHE A 541 23.66 -31.34 -1.52
C PHE A 541 22.13 -31.36 -1.42
N GLY A 542 21.52 -30.62 -0.48
CA GLY A 542 20.11 -30.79 -0.10
C GLY A 542 19.12 -30.78 -1.27
N TYR A 543 19.32 -29.92 -2.28
CA TYR A 543 18.51 -29.89 -3.50
C TYR A 543 19.36 -29.41 -4.69
N ARG A 544 19.44 -30.22 -5.74
CA ARG A 544 20.09 -29.88 -7.01
C ARG A 544 19.12 -29.12 -7.91
N ALA A 545 19.64 -28.41 -8.91
CA ALA A 545 18.82 -27.80 -9.95
C ALA A 545 17.91 -28.84 -10.66
N SER A 546 18.37 -30.09 -10.79
CA SER A 546 17.58 -31.21 -11.31
C SER A 546 16.38 -31.56 -10.42
N ASP A 547 16.55 -31.48 -9.10
CA ASP A 547 15.50 -31.79 -8.14
C ASP A 547 14.44 -30.68 -8.14
N TYR A 548 14.89 -29.43 -8.24
CA TYR A 548 14.01 -28.28 -8.47
C TYR A 548 13.18 -28.44 -9.75
N ALA A 549 13.82 -28.75 -10.88
CA ALA A 549 13.12 -28.97 -12.15
C ALA A 549 12.11 -30.13 -12.06
N THR A 550 12.49 -31.24 -11.40
CA THR A 550 11.59 -32.37 -11.16
C THR A 550 10.41 -31.98 -10.27
N ALA A 551 10.65 -31.18 -9.24
CA ALA A 551 9.62 -30.67 -8.35
C ALA A 551 8.61 -29.78 -9.09
N LEU A 552 9.05 -28.91 -10.00
CA LEU A 552 8.14 -28.12 -10.85
C LEU A 552 7.21 -29.01 -11.68
N VAL A 553 7.74 -30.08 -12.29
CA VAL A 553 6.92 -31.03 -13.06
C VAL A 553 5.92 -31.78 -12.18
N LYS A 554 6.33 -32.26 -11.01
CA LYS A 554 5.42 -32.92 -10.05
C LYS A 554 4.29 -31.98 -9.61
N ARG A 555 4.65 -30.74 -9.28
CA ARG A 555 3.70 -29.70 -8.89
C ARG A 555 2.72 -29.37 -10.01
N ARG A 556 3.19 -29.28 -11.27
CA ARG A 556 2.34 -29.06 -12.44
C ARG A 556 1.26 -30.14 -12.56
N LYS A 557 1.63 -31.42 -12.45
CA LYS A 557 0.69 -32.54 -12.51
C LYS A 557 -0.40 -32.46 -11.44
N ALA A 558 -0.04 -32.03 -10.22
CA ALA A 558 -1.01 -31.86 -9.14
C ALA A 558 -1.99 -30.72 -9.41
N VAL A 559 -1.51 -29.60 -9.96
CA VAL A 559 -2.37 -28.48 -10.41
C VAL A 559 -3.29 -28.95 -11.54
N ASP A 560 -2.77 -29.61 -12.58
CA ASP A 560 -3.58 -30.14 -13.69
C ASP A 560 -4.67 -31.10 -13.22
N TRP A 561 -4.35 -31.96 -12.25
CA TRP A 561 -5.36 -32.83 -11.62
C TRP A 561 -6.43 -32.00 -10.89
N TYR A 562 -6.02 -31.04 -10.06
CA TYR A 562 -6.94 -30.20 -9.29
C TYR A 562 -7.92 -29.46 -10.21
N GLU A 563 -7.38 -28.89 -11.29
CA GLU A 563 -8.10 -28.11 -12.29
C GLU A 563 -9.01 -28.95 -13.17
N SER A 564 -8.69 -30.22 -13.40
CA SER A 564 -9.51 -31.09 -14.24
C SER A 564 -10.52 -31.93 -13.46
N LYS A 565 -10.28 -32.18 -12.17
CA LYS A 565 -11.08 -33.12 -11.35
C LYS A 565 -11.84 -32.47 -10.20
N PHE A 566 -11.36 -31.33 -9.68
CA PHE A 566 -11.93 -30.72 -8.47
C PHE A 566 -12.54 -29.35 -8.73
N GLN A 567 -11.74 -28.32 -9.08
CA GLN A 567 -12.23 -27.00 -9.47
C GLN A 567 -11.88 -26.73 -10.93
N TYR A 568 -12.86 -26.82 -11.83
CA TYR A 568 -12.65 -26.74 -13.28
C TYR A 568 -13.35 -25.53 -13.91
N SER A 569 -12.88 -25.14 -15.09
CA SER A 569 -13.54 -24.19 -15.99
C SER A 569 -14.54 -24.88 -16.92
N THR A 570 -15.54 -24.15 -17.41
CA THR A 570 -16.38 -24.57 -18.54
C THR A 570 -16.38 -23.50 -19.64
N PRO A 571 -16.95 -23.76 -20.83
CA PRO A 571 -17.13 -22.71 -21.82
C PRO A 571 -17.96 -21.51 -21.34
N LYS A 572 -18.72 -21.66 -20.24
CA LYS A 572 -19.61 -20.61 -19.70
C LYS A 572 -19.03 -19.89 -18.49
N SER A 573 -18.09 -20.47 -17.76
CA SER A 573 -17.48 -19.85 -16.59
C SER A 573 -16.01 -20.19 -16.51
N CYS A 574 -15.16 -19.19 -16.23
CA CYS A 574 -13.73 -19.43 -16.03
C CYS A 574 -13.50 -20.38 -14.84
N SER A 575 -14.35 -20.34 -13.81
CA SER A 575 -14.35 -21.28 -12.68
C SER A 575 -15.80 -21.66 -12.37
N GLU A 576 -16.16 -22.95 -12.40
CA GLU A 576 -17.52 -23.39 -12.05
C GLU A 576 -17.81 -23.30 -10.55
N SER A 577 -16.76 -23.25 -9.74
CA SER A 577 -16.89 -23.17 -8.29
C SER A 577 -15.94 -22.17 -7.67
N VAL A 578 -16.29 -21.72 -6.47
CA VAL A 578 -15.35 -21.16 -5.50
C VAL A 578 -15.37 -22.02 -4.24
N MET A 579 -14.18 -22.29 -3.70
CA MET A 579 -14.03 -22.96 -2.42
C MET A 579 -13.93 -21.91 -1.31
N LEU A 580 -14.70 -22.11 -0.24
CA LEU A 580 -14.61 -21.28 0.97
C LEU A 580 -13.79 -22.00 2.04
N TYR A 581 -12.93 -21.26 2.71
CA TYR A 581 -12.05 -21.81 3.74
C TYR A 581 -11.78 -20.76 4.83
N ASP A 582 -11.55 -21.19 6.07
CA ASP A 582 -11.08 -20.29 7.12
C ASP A 582 -9.55 -20.25 7.17
N ILE A 583 -8.95 -19.15 6.73
CA ILE A 583 -7.49 -18.98 6.80
C ILE A 583 -6.98 -18.60 8.20
N GLY A 584 -7.88 -18.35 9.16
CA GLY A 584 -7.59 -17.89 10.50
C GLY A 584 -7.72 -18.98 11.56
N THR A 585 -8.38 -18.63 12.66
CA THR A 585 -8.41 -19.33 13.95
C THR A 585 -9.77 -19.93 14.30
N GLY A 586 -10.68 -19.98 13.34
CA GLY A 586 -12.10 -20.20 13.57
C GLY A 586 -12.76 -18.98 14.21
N GLY A 587 -12.26 -17.76 13.98
CA GLY A 587 -12.79 -16.53 14.57
C GLY A 587 -12.40 -16.27 16.03
N LYS A 588 -11.39 -16.97 16.56
CA LYS A 588 -10.80 -16.67 17.88
C LYS A 588 -9.69 -15.62 17.78
N PRO A 589 -9.47 -14.77 18.79
CA PRO A 589 -8.28 -13.91 18.81
C PRO A 589 -6.99 -14.74 18.78
N SER A 590 -5.98 -14.21 18.10
CA SER A 590 -4.60 -14.71 18.18
C SER A 590 -3.70 -13.55 18.56
N TYR A 591 -2.85 -13.78 19.55
CA TYR A 591 -2.05 -12.75 20.21
C TYR A 591 -0.61 -12.78 19.76
N ARG A 592 0.04 -11.61 19.83
CA ARG A 592 1.48 -11.48 19.60
C ARG A 592 2.34 -12.17 20.66
N GLU A 593 1.80 -12.41 21.84
CA GLU A 593 2.49 -13.12 22.90
C GLU A 593 2.10 -14.60 22.90
N LYS A 594 3.09 -15.49 22.99
CA LYS A 594 2.89 -16.94 22.90
C LYS A 594 1.87 -17.46 23.91
N MET A 595 2.09 -17.18 25.20
CA MET A 595 1.29 -17.74 26.30
C MET A 595 -0.17 -17.28 26.25
N LEU A 596 -0.45 -16.09 25.69
CA LEU A 596 -1.82 -15.59 25.52
C LEU A 596 -2.64 -16.42 24.52
N ASN A 597 -1.99 -17.23 23.68
CA ASN A 597 -2.69 -18.11 22.73
C ASN A 597 -3.10 -19.45 23.35
N ASP A 598 -2.63 -19.78 24.56
CA ASP A 598 -2.96 -21.03 25.25
C ASP A 598 -4.29 -20.94 26.04
N TYR A 599 -4.87 -19.73 26.14
CA TYR A 599 -6.18 -19.54 26.76
C TYR A 599 -7.29 -20.19 25.91
N PRO A 600 -8.32 -20.80 26.54
CA PRO A 600 -9.41 -21.47 25.81
C PRO A 600 -10.16 -20.58 24.79
N ALA A 601 -10.23 -19.27 25.07
CA ALA A 601 -10.87 -18.28 24.22
C ALA A 601 -9.99 -17.77 23.07
N ALA A 602 -8.70 -18.08 23.07
CA ALA A 602 -7.74 -17.73 22.03
C ALA A 602 -7.40 -18.94 21.16
N SER A 603 -6.70 -18.70 20.07
CA SER A 603 -6.08 -19.77 19.29
C SER A 603 -4.84 -19.24 18.58
N TYR A 604 -3.87 -20.12 18.42
CA TYR A 604 -2.75 -19.86 17.54
C TYR A 604 -3.18 -19.85 16.06
N LEU A 605 -2.58 -18.98 15.25
CA LEU A 605 -3.02 -18.65 13.89
C LEU A 605 -2.69 -19.71 12.82
N ALA A 606 -1.87 -20.70 13.14
CA ALA A 606 -1.47 -21.75 12.19
C ALA A 606 -1.99 -23.13 12.57
N VAL A 607 -3.09 -23.22 13.32
CA VAL A 607 -3.69 -24.50 13.68
C VAL A 607 -4.49 -25.04 12.50
N LEU A 608 -3.97 -26.08 11.87
CA LEU A 608 -4.76 -26.92 10.97
C LEU A 608 -5.79 -27.71 11.81
N PRO A 609 -7.07 -27.76 11.41
CA PRO A 609 -8.03 -28.63 12.07
C PRO A 609 -7.51 -30.08 12.12
N LYS A 610 -7.77 -30.77 13.23
CA LYS A 610 -7.22 -32.12 13.46
C LYS A 610 -7.65 -33.07 12.33
N GLY A 611 -6.68 -33.76 11.74
CA GLY A 611 -6.92 -34.74 10.68
C GLY A 611 -7.08 -34.15 9.28
N THR A 612 -6.82 -32.85 9.12
CA THR A 612 -6.83 -32.19 7.80
C THR A 612 -5.43 -32.11 7.18
N LEU A 613 -5.36 -32.03 5.84
CA LEU A 613 -4.09 -32.15 5.10
C LEU A 613 -3.56 -30.83 4.51
N MET A 614 -4.37 -29.78 4.41
CA MET A 614 -3.99 -28.57 3.69
C MET A 614 -4.41 -27.30 4.40
N THR A 615 -3.58 -26.27 4.35
CA THR A 615 -4.02 -24.90 4.65
C THR A 615 -4.72 -24.34 3.41
N GLY A 616 -5.94 -23.83 3.54
CA GLY A 616 -6.73 -23.38 2.39
C GLY A 616 -6.63 -21.87 2.09
N ALA A 617 -7.67 -21.33 1.44
CA ALA A 617 -7.77 -19.93 1.02
C ALA A 617 -9.23 -19.44 1.15
N ASN A 618 -9.43 -18.19 1.60
CA ASN A 618 -10.76 -17.67 1.97
C ASN A 618 -11.83 -17.84 0.89
N ILE A 619 -11.58 -17.34 -0.32
CA ILE A 619 -12.43 -17.55 -1.50
C ILE A 619 -11.50 -17.90 -2.66
N CYS A 620 -11.53 -19.15 -3.10
CA CYS A 620 -10.57 -19.66 -4.08
C CYS A 620 -11.28 -20.12 -5.36
N PRO A 621 -11.17 -19.39 -6.48
CA PRO A 621 -11.44 -19.95 -7.80
C PRO A 621 -10.21 -20.70 -8.33
N ILE A 622 -10.33 -21.26 -9.54
CA ILE A 622 -9.21 -21.85 -10.29
C ILE A 622 -8.17 -20.80 -10.71
N PHE A 623 -6.95 -21.24 -11.05
CA PHE A 623 -5.89 -20.41 -11.62
C PHE A 623 -6.37 -19.59 -12.84
N GLY A 624 -5.97 -18.33 -12.90
CA GLY A 624 -6.34 -17.37 -13.95
C GLY A 624 -7.68 -16.67 -13.75
N CYS A 625 -8.51 -17.06 -12.79
CA CYS A 625 -9.84 -16.47 -12.59
C CYS A 625 -9.87 -15.21 -11.69
N ASP A 626 -8.74 -14.53 -11.53
CA ASP A 626 -8.60 -13.38 -10.64
C ASP A 626 -9.58 -12.25 -10.95
N PHE A 627 -9.73 -11.88 -12.23
CA PHE A 627 -10.63 -10.78 -12.63
C PHE A 627 -12.10 -11.15 -12.51
N MET A 628 -12.45 -12.43 -12.69
CA MET A 628 -13.79 -12.94 -12.35
C MET A 628 -14.06 -12.79 -10.85
N LEU A 629 -13.10 -13.15 -10.00
CA LEU A 629 -13.24 -12.98 -8.56
C LEU A 629 -13.39 -11.50 -8.19
N TYR A 630 -12.65 -10.58 -8.82
CA TYR A 630 -12.87 -9.15 -8.62
C TYR A 630 -14.28 -8.71 -9.02
N ASN A 631 -14.84 -9.22 -10.12
CA ASN A 631 -16.23 -8.94 -10.49
C ASN A 631 -17.22 -9.44 -9.44
N MET A 632 -16.95 -10.59 -8.81
CA MET A 632 -17.76 -11.08 -7.69
C MET A 632 -17.67 -10.15 -6.48
N ILE A 633 -16.46 -9.75 -6.09
CA ILE A 633 -16.23 -8.87 -4.94
C ILE A 633 -16.87 -7.49 -5.18
N GLU A 634 -16.77 -6.94 -6.39
CA GLU A 634 -17.42 -5.69 -6.77
C GLU A 634 -18.94 -5.78 -6.57
N LYS A 635 -19.57 -6.82 -7.11
CA LYS A 635 -21.02 -7.03 -6.98
C LYS A 635 -21.46 -7.22 -5.52
N LEU A 636 -20.64 -7.86 -4.69
CA LEU A 636 -20.91 -7.99 -3.26
C LEU A 636 -20.77 -6.64 -2.52
N ALA A 637 -19.83 -5.81 -2.94
CA ALA A 637 -19.66 -4.46 -2.40
C ALA A 637 -20.82 -3.53 -2.82
N ASP A 638 -21.24 -3.57 -4.08
CA ASP A 638 -22.41 -2.84 -4.59
C ASP A 638 -23.70 -3.24 -3.87
N ALA A 639 -23.81 -4.50 -3.48
CA ALA A 639 -24.93 -5.03 -2.67
C ALA A 639 -24.83 -4.69 -1.17
N GLY A 640 -23.77 -3.99 -0.74
CA GLY A 640 -23.55 -3.60 0.66
C GLY A 640 -23.12 -4.74 1.59
N ILE A 641 -22.79 -5.91 1.05
CA ILE A 641 -22.33 -7.09 1.80
C ILE A 641 -20.87 -6.90 2.22
N LEU A 642 -20.03 -6.41 1.30
CA LEU A 642 -18.65 -6.01 1.57
C LEU A 642 -18.57 -4.49 1.72
N LYS A 643 -17.91 -4.02 2.78
CA LYS A 643 -17.88 -2.60 3.16
C LYS A 643 -16.47 -2.08 3.27
N THR A 644 -16.31 -0.76 3.22
CA THR A 644 -15.03 -0.15 3.56
C THR A 644 -14.72 -0.40 5.04
N VAL A 645 -13.52 -0.89 5.29
CA VAL A 645 -12.99 -1.19 6.62
C VAL A 645 -12.51 0.09 7.29
N LYS A 646 -12.78 0.24 8.59
CA LYS A 646 -12.29 1.36 9.41
C LYS A 646 -10.86 1.12 9.89
N THR A 647 -10.14 2.19 10.20
CA THR A 647 -8.89 2.15 10.95
C THR A 647 -9.15 1.97 12.46
N GLY A 648 -8.12 1.61 13.22
CA GLY A 648 -8.17 1.52 14.68
C GLY A 648 -8.67 0.19 15.21
N SER A 649 -9.32 0.20 16.39
CA SER A 649 -9.64 -1.03 17.15
C SER A 649 -10.73 -1.91 16.54
N THR A 650 -11.63 -1.35 15.73
CA THR A 650 -12.73 -2.10 15.09
C THR A 650 -12.69 -2.00 13.57
N ALA A 651 -12.96 -3.10 12.88
CA ALA A 651 -12.92 -3.15 11.41
C ALA A 651 -14.15 -2.52 10.75
N PHE A 652 -15.31 -2.44 11.43
CA PHE A 652 -16.57 -1.95 10.88
C PHE A 652 -17.27 -0.94 11.79
#